data_AF-A0A8W8NRG3-F1
#
_entry.id   AF-A0A8W8NRG3-F1
#
_cell.length_a   1.000
_cell.length_b   1.000
_cell.length_c   1.000
_cell.angle_alpha   90.00
_cell.angle_beta   90.00
_cell.angle_gamma   90.00
#
_symmetry.space_group_name_H-M   'P 1'
#
loop_
_entity.id
_entity.type
_entity.pdbx_description
1 polymer ?
#
loop_
_entity_poly.entity_id
_entity_poly.type
_entity_poly.pdbx_seq_one_letter_code
_entity_poly.pdbx_strand_id
1 'polypeptide(L)'
;MFSDLPLPYSQQSQAVSSYGRWPLDSAFEGTSRFNVYCNGLNMVWLLSLCILLHFFHGSLAFTQFVNTNTQAVSSSTYGSYVASRTVDGNTDQNVTSCSHTGDWGNITEAWLRIDLGRDYSVKSVKFWYRGDRAPDLNTARLRSYSLRVSNDTSVPPPESSCYNDPGNVPLPIIVEEDCERTARYIWIFQSNKPHVEPCPMLEICEVQVFGCEVGYYGEDCSKKCDHCKNNASCGIQNGECDRFGCATGYIKKGQSKTCERCQPFWYGEDCKLRCGHCLGTEPCHHINGSCHRGCQDNYITDWCSTYLLNVEVYNDNSPDLTIVFLIVGPFAGLLVIVLCVLTLTCLLRQSGRKRGKQNNDQCQDLIEQDDEESPETLDDTILYTTVQIRSKSIKTTDLSSVIKTLERDTDKGFTEEFNSIPYGEQSDINCTVGKLLQNIPKNRFKTTFPYDHSRVVLQSSTDGDYINANFIKNTDDDVAYIASQGPKPKTVGDFWQMVWQENVFVIAMVTNLKEGKKIKCERYWPLSGNNKMLLETFTIQMLSEKAYANFAIHHLKLINRKTQEIRQIAHLQYTSWPDHGTPNPLELLDFYRYVSKAMEQNSKEKLIVHCSAGIGRTGTFIALDALHRQGVKKGKINIVEYVHTMREDRMNMIQNQSQYKFLYRVLYESFRTGSHLWPKDNFVQEVGTEMQTDKAVNLSNLRREFKDLESLKKTFDETETQIGLQNSYLNMTQNVLPADNMRTILSSPATGRGSYYNAVPFSSFTTKHCIIAGQYPVQGAGIDLIRLLVDQDCSSLVLTHPLSEIPHSAEWFPKSSINYRVEISPSTKLTVDVNKQTIKIKDQSNDSWRKVSMYEIKAWNENLPHVLLYTIGSVRSRDHVDQNNKLVVLSRDGASRCGEFCAVYNAIQQLQQDQEVDMFTIVRQLQSRRPEMISDVNEYLRCCQIVADYIKSELEDTECRSTMKEENVYANT
;
A
#
# COMPACT_ATOMS: atom_id res chain seq x y z
N MET A 1 52.39 18.38 -69.80
CA MET A 1 52.05 18.08 -68.39
C MET A 1 52.82 19.06 -67.51
N PHE A 2 52.18 20.17 -67.14
CA PHE A 2 52.69 21.28 -66.33
C PHE A 2 51.46 22.07 -65.82
N SER A 3 51.64 22.99 -64.85
CA SER A 3 50.62 23.82 -64.19
C SER A 3 49.72 23.03 -63.18
N ASP A 4 49.27 23.56 -62.03
CA ASP A 4 49.32 24.93 -61.47
C ASP A 4 49.53 25.01 -59.93
N LEU A 5 50.46 25.89 -59.52
CA LEU A 5 50.38 27.09 -58.62
C LEU A 5 49.55 27.13 -57.28
N PRO A 6 49.77 28.14 -56.37
CA PRO A 6 49.72 27.92 -54.90
C PRO A 6 48.90 28.95 -54.05
N LEU A 7 49.26 29.05 -52.75
CA LEU A 7 48.93 30.04 -51.68
C LEU A 7 48.43 31.44 -52.10
N PRO A 8 47.54 32.08 -51.28
CA PRO A 8 48.00 33.27 -50.51
C PRO A 8 47.31 33.61 -49.15
N TYR A 9 48.08 34.25 -48.25
CA TYR A 9 47.74 35.31 -47.25
C TYR A 9 46.69 35.04 -46.11
N SER A 10 46.74 35.57 -44.88
CA SER A 10 47.56 36.56 -44.11
C SER A 10 47.02 38.00 -43.92
N GLN A 11 47.48 38.68 -42.85
CA GLN A 11 47.04 39.97 -42.24
C GLN A 11 45.73 39.92 -41.42
N GLN A 12 45.58 40.40 -40.17
CA GLN A 12 46.38 41.16 -39.17
C GLN A 12 46.22 42.71 -39.10
N SER A 13 45.88 43.18 -37.89
CA SER A 13 46.16 44.49 -37.26
C SER A 13 45.12 45.63 -37.28
N GLN A 14 45.23 46.48 -36.23
CA GLN A 14 44.59 47.80 -35.97
C GLN A 14 43.05 47.78 -35.73
N ALA A 15 42.46 48.15 -34.59
CA ALA A 15 42.72 49.14 -33.52
C ALA A 15 42.30 50.60 -33.85
N VAL A 16 41.30 51.11 -33.13
CA VAL A 16 41.02 52.53 -32.75
C VAL A 16 39.81 52.54 -31.79
N SER A 17 39.48 53.67 -31.15
CA SER A 17 38.73 53.76 -29.89
C SER A 17 37.43 54.59 -29.92
N SER A 18 36.68 54.50 -28.81
CA SER A 18 35.93 55.58 -28.12
C SER A 18 34.46 55.91 -28.51
N TYR A 19 33.73 56.37 -27.47
CA TYR A 19 32.32 56.85 -27.42
C TYR A 19 31.25 55.78 -27.75
N GLY A 20 30.06 55.72 -27.11
CA GLY A 20 29.38 56.48 -26.04
C GLY A 20 27.87 56.10 -26.08
N ARG A 21 26.97 56.31 -25.11
CA ARG A 21 26.95 57.01 -23.80
C ARG A 21 25.92 56.34 -22.85
N TRP A 22 25.90 56.72 -21.57
CA TRP A 22 24.76 56.55 -20.63
C TRP A 22 23.67 57.64 -20.87
N PRO A 23 22.43 57.54 -20.36
CA PRO A 23 22.06 57.68 -18.93
C PRO A 23 21.39 56.41 -18.33
N LEU A 24 21.30 56.11 -17.03
CA LEU A 24 21.32 56.82 -15.72
C LEU A 24 19.95 57.06 -15.04
N ASP A 25 20.04 57.16 -13.70
CA ASP A 25 19.02 57.53 -12.68
C ASP A 25 17.88 56.53 -12.37
N SER A 26 17.43 56.33 -11.13
CA SER A 26 17.94 56.62 -9.76
C SER A 26 17.07 55.82 -8.73
N ALA A 27 17.30 55.68 -7.41
CA ALA A 27 18.30 56.18 -6.44
C ALA A 27 18.50 55.11 -5.31
N PHE A 28 19.66 55.03 -4.60
CA PHE A 28 19.90 55.45 -3.19
C PHE A 28 18.98 54.85 -2.09
N GLU A 29 19.41 54.52 -0.85
CA GLU A 29 20.62 54.82 -0.03
C GLU A 29 21.17 53.53 0.66
N GLY A 30 22.36 53.45 1.29
CA GLY A 30 23.51 54.37 1.39
C GLY A 30 24.59 53.92 2.41
N THR A 31 25.89 54.01 2.02
CA THR A 31 27.13 54.11 2.86
C THR A 31 27.39 53.09 4.01
N SER A 32 28.46 52.27 4.03
CA SER A 32 29.93 52.53 4.07
C SER A 32 30.45 53.10 5.43
N ARG A 33 31.68 52.84 5.93
CA ARG A 33 32.97 52.58 5.22
C ARG A 33 34.08 52.06 6.19
N PHE A 34 35.23 51.67 5.59
CA PHE A 34 36.63 51.65 6.09
C PHE A 34 37.25 50.37 6.69
N ASN A 35 38.45 50.04 6.18
CA ASN A 35 39.45 49.14 6.76
C ASN A 35 40.21 49.81 7.91
N VAL A 36 40.77 49.00 8.82
CA VAL A 36 41.74 49.43 9.85
C VAL A 36 43.04 48.65 9.69
N TYR A 37 44.18 49.35 9.70
CA TYR A 37 45.51 48.76 9.84
C TYR A 37 45.88 48.70 11.33
N CYS A 38 46.46 47.58 11.78
CA CYS A 38 46.79 47.40 13.19
C CYS A 38 47.98 48.25 13.67
N ASN A 39 47.71 49.09 14.67
CA ASN A 39 48.61 49.55 15.73
C ASN A 39 47.69 50.00 16.88
N GLY A 40 47.93 49.72 18.17
CA GLY A 40 48.99 48.95 18.81
C GLY A 40 48.97 49.27 20.30
N LEU A 41 48.97 48.25 21.18
CA LEU A 41 49.03 48.39 22.65
C LEU A 41 47.91 49.21 23.32
N ASN A 42 46.79 48.54 23.62
CA ASN A 42 46.10 48.74 24.92
C ASN A 42 45.53 47.40 25.44
N MET A 43 46.42 46.40 25.48
CA MET A 43 46.11 44.97 25.61
C MET A 43 45.87 44.52 27.06
N VAL A 44 45.03 45.26 27.81
CA VAL A 44 44.61 44.88 29.17
C VAL A 44 43.10 45.04 29.32
N TRP A 45 42.56 46.23 29.01
CA TRP A 45 41.11 46.48 29.07
C TRP A 45 40.32 45.64 28.05
N LEU A 46 40.88 45.43 26.86
CA LEU A 46 40.30 44.49 25.89
C LEU A 46 40.39 43.03 26.35
N LEU A 47 41.38 42.63 27.16
CA LEU A 47 41.43 41.28 27.70
C LEU A 47 40.34 41.06 28.75
N SER A 48 40.12 42.00 29.68
CA SER A 48 39.01 41.91 30.63
C SER A 48 37.63 41.92 29.95
N LEU A 49 37.46 42.72 28.87
CA LEU A 49 36.20 42.75 28.13
C LEU A 49 35.99 41.49 27.27
N CYS A 50 37.03 40.97 26.61
CA CYS A 50 36.96 39.69 25.90
C CYS A 50 36.74 38.51 26.87
N ILE A 51 37.31 38.53 28.07
CA ILE A 51 37.04 37.50 29.09
C ILE A 51 35.56 37.57 29.52
N LEU A 52 35.01 38.74 29.81
CA LEU A 52 33.58 38.88 30.15
C LEU A 52 32.63 38.57 28.98
N LEU A 53 33.03 38.83 27.74
CA LEU A 53 32.27 38.45 26.54
C LEU A 53 32.43 36.96 26.17
N HIS A 54 33.53 36.30 26.52
CA HIS A 54 33.67 34.85 26.43
C HIS A 54 32.95 34.11 27.57
N PHE A 55 32.79 34.71 28.75
CA PHE A 55 31.95 34.15 29.82
C PHE A 55 30.45 34.38 29.63
N PHE A 56 30.02 35.15 28.63
CA PHE A 56 28.61 35.30 28.24
C PHE A 56 28.28 34.99 26.77
N HIS A 57 29.23 34.44 26.02
CA HIS A 57 28.90 33.52 24.92
C HIS A 57 28.93 32.10 25.48
N GLY A 58 27.80 31.67 26.04
CA GLY A 58 27.52 30.23 26.12
C GLY A 58 27.65 29.66 24.71
N SER A 59 28.47 28.63 24.55
CA SER A 59 28.74 28.05 23.24
C SER A 59 27.47 27.36 22.72
N LEU A 60 26.82 27.97 21.73
CA LEU A 60 25.70 27.40 20.97
C LEU A 60 26.17 26.09 20.34
N ALA A 61 25.91 24.98 21.02
CA ALA A 61 26.51 23.69 20.72
C ALA A 61 25.63 22.53 21.20
N PHE A 62 25.19 21.72 20.25
CA PHE A 62 24.54 20.44 20.51
C PHE A 62 25.44 19.53 21.36
N THR A 63 24.83 18.74 22.25
CA THR A 63 25.57 17.82 23.12
C THR A 63 26.30 16.77 22.30
N GLN A 64 27.58 16.58 22.60
CA GLN A 64 28.42 15.53 22.03
C GLN A 64 28.22 14.23 22.85
N PHE A 65 28.02 13.09 22.17
CA PHE A 65 27.63 11.82 22.82
C PHE A 65 28.71 10.72 22.83
N VAL A 66 29.80 10.88 22.10
CA VAL A 66 30.86 9.85 22.00
C VAL A 66 31.95 10.12 23.02
N ASN A 67 32.23 9.13 23.88
CA ASN A 67 33.25 9.22 24.90
C ASN A 67 34.00 7.88 25.00
N THR A 68 35.04 7.83 25.83
CA THR A 68 35.92 6.66 26.01
C THR A 68 35.22 5.36 26.50
N ASN A 69 33.94 5.41 26.86
CA ASN A 69 33.11 4.24 27.19
C ASN A 69 32.12 3.84 26.09
N THR A 70 31.97 4.65 25.03
CA THR A 70 31.16 4.36 23.84
C THR A 70 31.75 3.15 23.11
N GLN A 71 30.91 2.29 22.53
CA GLN A 71 31.39 1.08 21.85
C GLN A 71 31.44 1.26 20.33
N ALA A 72 32.58 0.93 19.74
CA ALA A 72 32.79 0.94 18.29
C ALA A 72 33.13 -0.44 17.75
N VAL A 73 32.55 -0.80 16.60
CA VAL A 73 32.75 -2.09 15.90
C VAL A 73 32.86 -1.82 14.41
N SER A 74 33.84 -2.43 13.74
CA SER A 74 34.03 -2.34 12.28
C SER A 74 33.71 -3.66 11.57
N SER A 75 33.49 -3.61 10.24
CA SER A 75 33.27 -4.82 9.42
C SER A 75 34.47 -5.76 9.41
N SER A 76 35.67 -5.21 9.64
CA SER A 76 36.96 -5.88 9.67
C SER A 76 37.99 -4.96 10.35
N THR A 77 39.15 -5.52 10.73
CA THR A 77 40.27 -4.77 11.33
C THR A 77 41.55 -5.13 10.60
N TYR A 78 42.30 -4.12 10.16
CA TYR A 78 43.66 -4.29 9.68
C TYR A 78 44.63 -4.26 10.86
N GLY A 79 45.55 -5.25 10.94
CA GLY A 79 46.59 -5.31 11.97
C GLY A 79 46.07 -5.08 13.40
N SER A 80 46.57 -4.02 14.03
CA SER A 80 46.18 -3.57 15.39
C SER A 80 45.34 -2.28 15.40
N TYR A 81 44.85 -1.82 14.24
CA TYR A 81 44.12 -0.55 14.06
C TYR A 81 42.63 -0.70 14.42
N VAL A 82 42.36 -1.11 15.68
CA VAL A 82 41.03 -1.47 16.20
C VAL A 82 40.01 -0.33 16.20
N ALA A 83 38.73 -0.68 16.01
CA ALA A 83 37.61 0.27 15.94
C ALA A 83 37.47 1.16 17.18
N SER A 84 37.86 0.69 18.37
CA SER A 84 37.76 1.45 19.63
C SER A 84 38.60 2.72 19.67
N ARG A 85 39.52 2.93 18.73
CA ARG A 85 40.25 4.20 18.57
C ARG A 85 39.33 5.35 18.16
N THR A 86 38.31 5.04 17.35
CA THR A 86 37.34 6.01 16.81
C THR A 86 36.41 6.63 17.85
N VAL A 87 36.61 6.32 19.12
CA VAL A 87 35.83 6.76 20.28
C VAL A 87 36.72 7.01 21.50
N ASP A 88 38.05 7.04 21.34
CA ASP A 88 39.00 7.25 22.45
C ASP A 88 39.30 8.72 22.74
N GLY A 89 38.79 9.64 21.90
CA GLY A 89 38.94 11.09 22.05
C GLY A 89 40.20 11.65 21.38
N ASN A 90 41.05 10.83 20.78
CA ASN A 90 42.28 11.27 20.13
C ASN A 90 42.04 11.73 18.68
N THR A 91 41.90 13.05 18.48
CA THR A 91 41.72 13.66 17.16
C THR A 91 42.99 13.71 16.29
N ASP A 92 44.09 13.06 16.69
CA ASP A 92 45.29 12.95 15.86
C ASP A 92 45.03 12.10 14.60
N GLN A 93 45.38 12.66 13.45
CA GLN A 93 45.10 12.11 12.13
C GLN A 93 46.25 11.25 11.58
N ASN A 94 47.27 10.99 12.41
CA ASN A 94 48.28 9.97 12.17
C ASN A 94 47.69 8.55 12.23
N VAL A 95 48.05 7.68 11.29
CA VAL A 95 47.54 6.30 11.23
C VAL A 95 47.73 5.52 12.54
N THR A 96 48.77 5.79 13.33
CA THR A 96 48.98 5.12 14.62
C THR A 96 47.86 5.39 15.63
N SER A 97 47.20 6.54 15.50
CA SER A 97 46.04 6.96 16.29
C SER A 97 44.71 6.45 15.70
N CYS A 98 44.67 6.08 14.41
CA CYS A 98 43.42 5.74 13.72
C CYS A 98 43.04 4.25 13.77
N SER A 99 41.76 3.97 13.49
CA SER A 99 41.28 2.65 13.08
C SER A 99 41.40 2.47 11.55
N HIS A 100 41.56 1.23 11.10
CA HIS A 100 41.70 0.86 9.70
C HIS A 100 40.98 -0.47 9.45
N THR A 101 40.00 -0.51 8.54
CA THR A 101 39.35 -1.77 8.12
C THR A 101 40.30 -2.62 7.27
N GLY A 102 40.05 -3.91 7.07
CA GLY A 102 40.94 -4.78 6.29
C GLY A 102 41.21 -4.27 4.86
N ASP A 103 42.37 -4.62 4.31
CA ASP A 103 42.86 -4.21 2.98
C ASP A 103 42.74 -5.32 1.91
N TRP A 104 42.17 -6.48 2.28
CA TRP A 104 42.07 -7.66 1.42
C TRP A 104 41.05 -7.46 0.27
N GLY A 105 41.43 -7.82 -0.96
CA GLY A 105 40.62 -7.57 -2.15
C GLY A 105 39.26 -8.30 -2.22
N ASN A 106 39.03 -9.29 -1.35
CA ASN A 106 37.73 -9.95 -1.18
C ASN A 106 36.72 -9.11 -0.37
N ILE A 107 37.16 -8.03 0.30
CA ILE A 107 36.25 -7.10 0.97
C ILE A 107 35.42 -6.35 -0.08
N THR A 108 34.11 -6.33 0.13
CA THR A 108 33.08 -5.68 -0.70
C THR A 108 32.41 -4.49 0.00
N GLU A 109 32.48 -4.42 1.32
CA GLU A 109 32.00 -3.31 2.13
C GLU A 109 32.91 -3.07 3.36
N ALA A 110 33.18 -1.79 3.63
CA ALA A 110 33.82 -1.32 4.83
C ALA A 110 32.81 -0.48 5.61
N TRP A 111 32.57 -0.85 6.87
CA TRP A 111 31.73 -0.04 7.76
C TRP A 111 32.32 0.05 9.17
N LEU A 112 31.96 1.14 9.84
CA LEU A 112 32.22 1.42 11.24
C LEU A 112 30.88 1.76 11.90
N ARG A 113 30.55 1.07 12.98
CA ARG A 113 29.36 1.28 13.80
C ARG A 113 29.74 1.79 15.18
N ILE A 114 29.14 2.90 15.59
CA ILE A 114 29.20 3.47 16.93
C ILE A 114 27.87 3.16 17.65
N ASP A 115 27.92 2.62 18.87
CA ASP A 115 26.76 2.38 19.73
C ASP A 115 26.72 3.44 20.85
N LEU A 116 25.74 4.34 20.79
CA LEU A 116 25.53 5.40 21.79
C LEU A 116 24.91 4.87 23.11
N GLY A 117 24.62 3.57 23.22
CA GLY A 117 24.06 2.89 24.39
C GLY A 117 22.54 3.06 24.56
N ARG A 118 21.99 4.17 24.08
CA ARG A 118 20.54 4.44 23.97
C ARG A 118 20.27 5.33 22.75
N ASP A 119 19.00 5.48 22.42
CA ASP A 119 18.52 6.40 21.40
C ASP A 119 18.83 7.86 21.77
N TYR A 120 19.29 8.65 20.80
CA TYR A 120 19.47 10.10 20.87
C TYR A 120 18.84 10.76 19.63
N SER A 121 18.48 12.03 19.73
CA SER A 121 18.18 12.87 18.57
C SER A 121 19.51 13.34 17.98
N VAL A 122 19.93 12.80 16.85
CA VAL A 122 21.19 13.17 16.17
C VAL A 122 20.96 14.44 15.35
N LYS A 123 21.93 15.36 15.37
CA LYS A 123 22.02 16.52 14.48
C LYS A 123 23.07 16.30 13.38
N SER A 124 24.33 16.11 13.77
CA SER A 124 25.46 15.90 12.85
C SER A 124 26.34 14.73 13.31
N VAL A 125 27.06 14.15 12.36
CA VAL A 125 28.15 13.19 12.63
C VAL A 125 29.43 13.79 12.09
N LYS A 126 30.39 13.99 12.99
CA LYS A 126 31.72 14.50 12.70
C LYS A 126 32.72 13.36 12.81
N PHE A 127 33.69 13.29 11.91
CA PHE A 127 34.79 12.35 12.04
C PHE A 127 36.09 12.88 11.45
N TRP A 128 37.18 12.51 12.10
CA TRP A 128 38.54 12.77 11.66
C TRP A 128 38.97 11.58 10.81
N TYR A 129 39.25 11.81 9.53
CA TYR A 129 39.85 10.81 8.66
C TYR A 129 41.38 10.91 8.71
N ARG A 130 42.09 9.85 8.31
CA ARG A 130 43.55 9.84 8.23
C ARG A 130 44.10 11.01 7.39
N GLY A 131 45.11 11.70 7.93
CA GLY A 131 45.66 12.95 7.40
C GLY A 131 47.19 12.98 7.20
N ASP A 132 47.89 11.86 7.46
CA ASP A 132 49.36 11.76 7.44
C ASP A 132 50.00 11.46 6.07
N ARG A 133 49.22 11.53 4.98
CA ARG A 133 49.72 11.40 3.61
C ARG A 133 49.93 12.77 2.96
N ALA A 134 50.37 12.76 1.70
CA ALA A 134 50.33 13.94 0.86
C ALA A 134 48.87 14.48 0.75
N PRO A 135 48.65 15.81 0.68
CA PRO A 135 47.30 16.40 0.79
C PRO A 135 46.29 15.90 -0.26
N ASP A 136 46.77 15.50 -1.43
CA ASP A 136 46.01 14.91 -2.55
C ASP A 136 45.58 13.46 -2.31
N LEU A 137 46.19 12.76 -1.34
CA LEU A 137 45.97 11.34 -1.07
C LEU A 137 45.19 11.04 0.23
N ASN A 138 45.03 12.03 1.12
CA ASN A 138 44.46 11.80 2.45
C ASN A 138 43.04 11.22 2.42
N THR A 139 42.12 11.82 1.65
CA THR A 139 40.74 11.34 1.48
C THR A 139 40.50 10.58 0.17
N ALA A 140 41.55 10.26 -0.61
CA ALA A 140 41.40 9.59 -1.90
C ALA A 140 40.71 8.21 -1.84
N ARG A 141 40.74 7.57 -0.65
CA ARG A 141 40.09 6.28 -0.36
C ARG A 141 38.69 6.39 0.26
N LEU A 142 38.21 7.61 0.53
CA LEU A 142 36.87 7.91 1.02
C LEU A 142 36.10 8.61 -0.12
N ARG A 143 35.22 7.88 -0.80
CA ARG A 143 34.46 8.31 -1.99
C ARG A 143 33.13 7.57 -2.05
N SER A 144 32.03 8.31 -2.07
CA SER A 144 30.67 7.77 -1.99
C SER A 144 30.45 6.89 -0.76
N TYR A 145 30.93 7.38 0.39
CA TYR A 145 30.51 6.86 1.69
C TYR A 145 29.08 7.33 2.01
N SER A 146 28.45 6.66 2.97
CA SER A 146 27.11 6.98 3.46
C SER A 146 27.11 6.97 4.99
N LEU A 147 26.46 7.97 5.58
CA LEU A 147 26.04 7.91 6.98
C LEU A 147 24.68 7.24 7.04
N ARG A 148 24.53 6.24 7.90
CA ARG A 148 23.27 5.53 8.16
C ARG A 148 23.03 5.40 9.64
N VAL A 149 21.77 5.23 10.02
CA VAL A 149 21.36 5.17 11.42
C VAL A 149 20.37 4.03 11.68
N SER A 150 20.42 3.44 12.86
CA SER A 150 19.50 2.38 13.25
C SER A 150 19.28 2.27 14.75
N ASN A 151 18.22 1.56 15.13
CA ASN A 151 17.99 1.05 16.49
C ASN A 151 18.20 -0.47 16.60
N ASP A 152 18.75 -1.09 15.55
CA ASP A 152 19.18 -2.48 15.52
C ASP A 152 20.67 -2.57 15.14
N THR A 153 21.29 -3.65 15.60
CA THR A 153 22.70 -4.01 15.41
C THR A 153 23.05 -4.51 14.01
N SER A 154 22.05 -4.81 13.17
CA SER A 154 22.22 -5.23 11.77
C SER A 154 22.61 -4.08 10.85
N VAL A 155 23.37 -4.37 9.78
CA VAL A 155 23.83 -3.36 8.81
C VAL A 155 22.63 -2.67 8.16
N PRO A 156 22.45 -1.34 8.30
CA PRO A 156 21.24 -0.68 7.84
C PRO A 156 21.19 -0.59 6.31
N PRO A 157 20.03 -0.82 5.67
CA PRO A 157 19.90 -0.80 4.21
C PRO A 157 20.03 0.63 3.67
N PRO A 158 20.34 0.83 2.37
CA PRO A 158 20.66 2.15 1.83
C PRO A 158 19.62 3.26 2.09
N GLU A 159 18.33 2.91 2.09
CA GLU A 159 17.21 3.82 2.38
C GLU A 159 17.14 4.33 3.84
N SER A 160 17.93 3.76 4.75
CA SER A 160 18.13 4.28 6.11
C SER A 160 19.24 5.34 6.23
N SER A 161 19.89 5.67 5.11
CA SER A 161 20.92 6.69 5.06
C SER A 161 20.36 8.08 5.36
N CYS A 162 21.07 8.83 6.20
CA CYS A 162 20.80 10.24 6.46
C CYS A 162 21.61 11.17 5.54
N TYR A 163 22.78 10.71 5.07
CA TYR A 163 23.68 11.43 4.16
C TYR A 163 24.42 10.45 3.24
N ASN A 164 24.60 10.81 1.97
CA ASN A 164 25.44 10.08 1.02
C ASN A 164 26.38 11.08 0.31
N ASP A 165 27.67 10.79 0.28
CA ASP A 165 28.66 11.60 -0.45
C ASP A 165 28.44 11.45 -1.97
N PRO A 166 28.26 12.54 -2.73
CA PRO A 166 28.13 12.49 -4.18
C PRO A 166 29.42 12.03 -4.89
N GLY A 167 30.55 11.93 -4.18
CA GLY A 167 31.82 11.34 -4.62
C GLY A 167 32.61 12.17 -5.62
N ASN A 168 32.03 13.26 -6.13
CA ASN A 168 32.59 14.12 -7.19
C ASN A 168 33.38 15.33 -6.68
N VAL A 169 33.36 15.63 -5.39
CA VAL A 169 34.12 16.72 -4.74
C VAL A 169 35.28 16.14 -3.91
N PRO A 170 36.46 16.78 -3.80
CA PRO A 170 37.49 16.37 -2.83
C PRO A 170 37.03 16.61 -1.39
N LEU A 171 37.02 15.56 -0.56
CA LEU A 171 36.60 15.66 0.85
C LEU A 171 37.72 16.24 1.73
N PRO A 172 37.41 17.08 2.73
CA PRO A 172 38.35 17.49 3.77
C PRO A 172 38.73 16.32 4.69
N ILE A 173 39.89 16.41 5.35
CA ILE A 173 40.34 15.37 6.30
C ILE A 173 39.56 15.35 7.62
N ILE A 174 38.84 16.43 7.95
CA ILE A 174 37.84 16.47 9.02
C ILE A 174 36.50 16.67 8.32
N VAL A 175 35.61 15.70 8.47
CA VAL A 175 34.30 15.67 7.83
C VAL A 175 33.24 15.89 8.90
N GLU A 176 32.26 16.75 8.64
CA GLU A 176 31.08 16.90 9.49
C GLU A 176 29.86 17.06 8.59
N GLU A 177 28.87 16.18 8.76
CA GLU A 177 27.70 16.13 7.89
C GLU A 177 26.41 15.97 8.71
N ASP A 178 25.34 16.56 8.19
CA ASP A 178 24.02 16.55 8.82
C ASP A 178 23.35 15.17 8.73
N CYS A 179 22.79 14.73 9.84
CA CYS A 179 22.20 13.39 10.00
C CYS A 179 20.97 13.44 10.93
N GLU A 180 19.99 14.30 10.61
CA GLU A 180 18.86 14.61 11.51
C GLU A 180 17.88 13.44 11.68
N ARG A 181 18.12 12.55 12.66
CA ARG A 181 17.32 11.36 12.96
C ARG A 181 17.40 11.01 14.44
N THR A 182 16.33 10.43 15.01
CA THR A 182 16.42 9.73 16.30
C THR A 182 16.97 8.33 16.10
N ALA A 183 18.09 7.98 16.73
CA ALA A 183 18.74 6.67 16.60
C ALA A 183 19.70 6.34 17.76
N ARG A 184 20.01 5.04 17.94
CA ARG A 184 21.04 4.55 18.87
C ARG A 184 22.39 4.23 18.20
N TYR A 185 22.35 3.67 17.00
CA TYR A 185 23.54 3.22 16.27
C TYR A 185 23.83 4.15 15.10
N ILE A 186 25.07 4.64 15.02
CA ILE A 186 25.57 5.45 13.90
C ILE A 186 26.51 4.60 13.07
N TRP A 187 26.34 4.62 11.75
CA TRP A 187 27.13 3.83 10.81
C TRP A 187 27.76 4.71 9.75
N ILE A 188 29.08 4.63 9.63
CA ILE A 188 29.84 5.16 8.50
C ILE A 188 30.11 3.97 7.57
N PHE A 189 29.49 3.94 6.39
CA PHE A 189 29.48 2.80 5.47
C PHE A 189 29.99 3.19 4.09
N GLN A 190 30.88 2.39 3.49
CA GLN A 190 31.37 2.54 2.13
C GLN A 190 31.55 1.18 1.42
N SER A 191 31.11 1.07 0.17
CA SER A 191 31.33 -0.10 -0.70
C SER A 191 32.12 0.21 -2.00
N ASN A 192 32.53 1.48 -2.19
CA ASN A 192 33.24 1.92 -3.38
C ASN A 192 34.69 1.43 -3.43
N LYS A 193 35.18 1.04 -4.62
CA LYS A 193 36.57 0.64 -4.87
C LYS A 193 37.25 1.69 -5.78
N PRO A 194 38.12 2.57 -5.24
CA PRO A 194 38.93 3.47 -6.06
C PRO A 194 39.74 2.69 -7.10
N HIS A 195 39.95 3.26 -8.30
CA HIS A 195 40.58 2.58 -9.45
C HIS A 195 42.00 2.00 -9.23
N VAL A 196 42.64 2.29 -8.10
CA VAL A 196 44.01 1.87 -7.75
C VAL A 196 44.03 0.90 -6.55
N GLU A 197 42.92 0.72 -5.85
CA GLU A 197 42.84 0.03 -4.55
C GLU A 197 42.03 -1.28 -4.65
N PRO A 198 42.39 -2.34 -3.89
CA PRO A 198 41.76 -3.66 -4.04
C PRO A 198 40.36 -3.77 -3.40
N CYS A 199 40.00 -2.88 -2.47
CA CYS A 199 38.77 -2.94 -1.67
C CYS A 199 38.30 -1.56 -1.18
N PRO A 200 37.03 -1.38 -0.76
CA PRO A 200 36.66 -0.26 0.09
C PRO A 200 37.38 -0.39 1.44
N MET A 201 37.83 0.73 1.99
CA MET A 201 38.36 0.78 3.35
C MET A 201 38.02 2.10 4.05
N LEU A 202 38.00 2.08 5.38
CA LEU A 202 37.82 3.25 6.23
C LEU A 202 39.05 3.41 7.13
N GLU A 203 39.70 4.57 7.06
CA GLU A 203 40.86 4.96 7.87
C GLU A 203 40.45 6.14 8.78
N ILE A 204 39.57 5.86 9.75
CA ILE A 204 38.91 6.85 10.61
C ILE A 204 39.61 6.89 11.97
N CYS A 205 39.83 8.10 12.49
CA CYS A 205 40.66 8.34 13.67
C CYS A 205 39.83 8.58 14.94
N GLU A 206 38.86 9.49 14.88
CA GLU A 206 37.92 9.83 15.96
C GLU A 206 36.55 10.13 15.34
N VAL A 207 35.46 9.79 16.02
CA VAL A 207 34.07 10.07 15.62
C VAL A 207 33.34 10.77 16.75
N GLN A 208 32.71 11.91 16.45
CA GLN A 208 31.91 12.66 17.40
C GLN A 208 30.49 12.83 16.85
N VAL A 209 29.50 12.46 17.65
CA VAL A 209 28.08 12.52 17.29
C VAL A 209 27.46 13.63 18.13
N PHE A 210 26.90 14.63 17.46
CA PHE A 210 26.31 15.81 18.10
C PHE A 210 24.78 15.74 18.00
N GLY A 211 24.08 16.13 19.06
CA GLY A 211 22.64 16.25 19.04
C GLY A 211 22.02 16.51 20.42
N CYS A 212 20.81 16.01 20.65
CA CYS A 212 20.04 16.20 21.88
C CYS A 212 19.54 14.87 22.46
N GLU A 213 19.31 14.86 23.78
CA GLU A 213 18.48 13.83 24.44
C GLU A 213 17.13 13.70 23.73
N VAL A 214 16.57 12.49 23.69
CA VAL A 214 15.27 12.27 23.04
C VAL A 214 14.18 13.07 23.76
N GLY A 215 13.48 13.90 23.00
CA GLY A 215 12.51 14.85 23.55
C GLY A 215 13.06 16.26 23.83
N TYR A 216 14.25 16.61 23.35
CA TYR A 216 14.81 17.96 23.38
C TYR A 216 15.30 18.44 22.00
N TYR A 217 15.33 19.76 21.81
CA TYR A 217 15.67 20.45 20.56
C TYR A 217 16.24 21.86 20.80
N GLY A 218 16.67 22.52 19.72
CA GLY A 218 17.33 23.82 19.72
C GLY A 218 18.84 23.68 19.88
N GLU A 219 19.57 24.73 19.54
CA GLU A 219 21.04 24.72 19.42
C GLU A 219 21.78 24.34 20.72
N ASP A 220 21.19 24.60 21.89
CA ASP A 220 21.70 24.18 23.21
C ASP A 220 20.97 22.96 23.81
N CYS A 221 20.07 22.30 23.04
CA CYS A 221 19.10 21.31 23.54
C CYS A 221 18.22 21.77 24.72
N SER A 222 18.15 23.09 24.94
CA SER A 222 17.47 23.71 26.08
C SER A 222 15.95 23.76 25.95
N LYS A 223 15.41 23.51 24.75
CA LYS A 223 13.98 23.49 24.48
C LYS A 223 13.49 22.05 24.47
N LYS A 224 12.40 21.77 25.16
CA LYS A 224 11.82 20.43 25.22
C LYS A 224 10.81 20.24 24.09
N CYS A 225 10.74 19.06 23.48
CA CYS A 225 9.73 18.64 22.50
C CYS A 225 8.35 18.53 23.16
N ASP A 226 7.78 19.67 23.52
CA ASP A 226 6.51 19.71 24.23
C ASP A 226 5.33 19.54 23.25
N HIS A 227 4.45 18.61 23.63
CA HIS A 227 3.14 18.40 23.01
C HIS A 227 3.15 17.87 21.57
N CYS A 228 4.16 17.09 21.17
CA CYS A 228 4.08 16.22 20.00
C CYS A 228 3.22 14.97 20.26
N LYS A 229 2.48 14.53 19.24
CA LYS A 229 1.54 13.40 19.35
C LYS A 229 2.28 12.10 19.72
N ASN A 230 1.61 11.24 20.49
CA ASN A 230 2.18 9.99 21.02
C ASN A 230 3.46 10.14 21.84
N ASN A 231 3.80 11.35 22.31
CA ASN A 231 5.07 11.66 22.99
C ASN A 231 6.31 11.37 22.12
N ALA A 232 6.18 11.59 20.80
CA ALA A 232 7.24 11.42 19.81
C ALA A 232 8.36 12.47 19.93
N SER A 233 9.53 12.18 19.37
CA SER A 233 10.59 13.17 19.17
C SER A 233 10.19 14.21 18.12
N CYS A 234 10.80 15.40 18.24
CA CYS A 234 10.61 16.53 17.34
C CYS A 234 11.91 16.87 16.60
N GLY A 235 11.82 17.65 15.53
CA GLY A 235 12.96 18.10 14.73
C GLY A 235 13.97 18.87 15.57
N ILE A 236 15.23 18.41 15.54
CA ILE A 236 16.26 18.81 16.51
C ILE A 236 16.64 20.29 16.44
N GLN A 237 16.52 20.96 15.30
CA GLN A 237 16.73 22.40 15.20
C GLN A 237 15.51 23.23 15.64
N ASN A 238 14.32 22.81 15.21
CA ASN A 238 13.15 23.69 15.09
C ASN A 238 11.96 23.35 16.00
N GLY A 239 11.99 22.21 16.69
CA GLY A 239 10.90 21.76 17.56
C GLY A 239 9.71 21.16 16.81
N GLU A 240 9.86 20.89 15.51
CA GLU A 240 8.76 20.48 14.64
C GLU A 240 8.43 19.01 14.85
N CYS A 241 7.23 18.72 15.35
CA CYS A 241 6.75 17.35 15.51
C CYS A 241 6.74 16.61 14.17
N ASP A 242 6.89 15.29 14.22
CA ASP A 242 6.88 14.45 13.03
C ASP A 242 5.51 14.46 12.29
N ARG A 243 5.39 13.63 11.26
CA ARG A 243 4.16 13.48 10.44
C ARG A 243 2.88 13.14 11.22
N PHE A 244 2.95 12.80 12.51
CA PHE A 244 1.77 12.58 13.34
C PHE A 244 1.26 13.87 14.04
N GLY A 245 2.05 14.95 14.05
CA GLY A 245 1.61 16.29 14.45
C GLY A 245 1.53 16.53 15.97
N CYS A 246 0.61 17.40 16.38
CA CYS A 246 0.44 17.82 17.78
C CYS A 246 -0.37 16.81 18.61
N ALA A 247 -0.11 16.81 19.92
CA ALA A 247 -0.88 16.07 20.92
C ALA A 247 -2.25 16.73 21.15
N THR A 248 -3.23 15.92 21.57
CA THR A 248 -4.58 16.37 21.93
C THR A 248 -4.55 17.52 22.93
N GLY A 249 -5.26 18.60 22.62
CA GLY A 249 -5.25 19.86 23.39
C GLY A 249 -4.21 20.88 22.96
N TYR A 250 -3.53 20.64 21.83
CA TYR A 250 -2.52 21.52 21.23
C TYR A 250 -2.65 21.55 19.70
N ILE A 251 -2.28 22.67 19.06
CA ILE A 251 -2.33 22.91 17.63
C ILE A 251 -1.12 23.72 17.15
N LYS A 252 -0.70 23.49 15.91
CA LYS A 252 0.32 24.28 15.20
C LYS A 252 -0.32 25.54 14.60
N LYS A 253 0.04 26.73 15.10
CA LYS A 253 -0.64 27.99 14.74
C LYS A 253 0.03 28.68 13.54
N GLY A 254 -0.59 28.58 12.35
CA GLY A 254 -0.07 29.21 11.13
C GLY A 254 1.31 28.67 10.74
N GLN A 255 2.31 29.56 10.64
CA GLN A 255 3.71 29.19 10.35
C GLN A 255 4.53 28.83 11.62
N SER A 256 3.93 28.84 12.81
CA SER A 256 4.59 28.40 14.05
C SER A 256 5.09 26.97 13.91
N LYS A 257 6.35 26.69 14.30
CA LYS A 257 6.96 25.36 14.13
C LYS A 257 6.66 24.41 15.30
N THR A 258 6.16 24.95 16.41
CA THR A 258 5.87 24.23 17.66
C THR A 258 4.36 24.09 17.92
N CYS A 259 3.98 23.17 18.81
CA CYS A 259 2.59 22.96 19.19
C CYS A 259 2.16 23.88 20.35
N GLU A 260 1.21 24.78 20.09
CA GLU A 260 0.66 25.72 21.07
C GLU A 260 -0.62 25.16 21.71
N ARG A 261 -0.87 25.47 22.99
CA ARG A 261 -2.11 25.07 23.68
C ARG A 261 -3.34 25.66 22.98
N CYS A 262 -4.45 24.92 22.96
CA CYS A 262 -5.71 25.43 22.42
C CYS A 262 -6.06 26.80 22.99
N GLN A 263 -6.62 27.66 22.13
CA GLN A 263 -7.10 28.97 22.55
C GLN A 263 -8.21 28.81 23.61
N PRO A 264 -8.39 29.79 24.51
CA PRO A 264 -9.49 29.77 25.47
C PRO A 264 -10.84 29.44 24.81
N PHE A 265 -11.63 28.61 25.47
CA PHE A 265 -12.90 28.06 24.99
C PHE A 265 -12.80 27.00 23.86
N TRP A 266 -11.61 26.48 23.55
CA TRP A 266 -11.38 25.37 22.63
C TRP A 266 -10.56 24.23 23.24
N TYR A 267 -10.79 22.99 22.79
CA TYR A 267 -10.14 21.78 23.29
C TYR A 267 -10.04 20.67 22.24
N GLY A 268 -9.39 19.56 22.61
CA GLY A 268 -9.42 18.31 21.86
C GLY A 268 -8.37 18.20 20.76
N GLU A 269 -8.59 17.27 19.82
CA GLU A 269 -7.65 17.05 18.71
C GLU A 269 -7.70 18.21 17.70
N ASP A 270 -6.53 18.70 17.30
CA ASP A 270 -6.34 19.95 16.56
C ASP A 270 -7.11 21.17 17.13
N CYS A 271 -7.47 21.15 18.42
CA CYS A 271 -8.26 22.21 19.06
C CYS A 271 -9.62 22.51 18.39
N LYS A 272 -10.21 21.54 17.68
CA LYS A 272 -11.44 21.71 16.89
C LYS A 272 -12.74 21.70 17.71
N LEU A 273 -12.70 21.25 18.97
CA LEU A 273 -13.90 21.15 19.82
C LEU A 273 -14.05 22.42 20.65
N ARG A 274 -15.27 22.95 20.79
CA ARG A 274 -15.56 24.14 21.59
C ARG A 274 -16.06 23.74 22.97
N CYS A 275 -15.58 24.41 24.01
CA CYS A 275 -16.02 24.21 25.39
C CYS A 275 -17.54 24.40 25.56
N GLY A 276 -18.15 23.59 26.43
CA GLY A 276 -19.52 23.80 26.89
C GLY A 276 -19.66 24.96 27.88
N HIS A 277 -20.85 25.06 28.48
CA HIS A 277 -21.27 26.17 29.35
C HIS A 277 -20.71 26.05 30.77
N CYS A 278 -19.38 26.23 30.91
CA CYS A 278 -18.71 26.23 32.21
C CYS A 278 -19.18 27.37 33.12
N LEU A 279 -19.25 27.12 34.43
CA LEU A 279 -19.66 28.11 35.42
C LEU A 279 -18.61 29.23 35.59
N GLY A 280 -19.00 30.46 35.26
CA GLY A 280 -18.13 31.64 35.26
C GLY A 280 -17.49 31.91 33.88
N THR A 281 -16.55 32.86 33.83
CA THR A 281 -15.86 33.29 32.60
C THR A 281 -14.54 32.55 32.34
N GLU A 282 -14.29 31.44 33.04
CA GLU A 282 -13.09 30.62 32.89
C GLU A 282 -13.24 29.61 31.74
N PRO A 283 -12.22 29.40 30.90
CA PRO A 283 -12.26 28.41 29.82
C PRO A 283 -12.18 26.97 30.35
N CYS A 284 -12.78 26.02 29.62
CA CYS A 284 -12.71 24.60 29.95
C CYS A 284 -11.30 24.01 29.75
N HIS A 285 -11.10 22.79 30.25
CA HIS A 285 -9.81 22.11 30.18
C HIS A 285 -9.45 21.68 28.75
N HIS A 286 -8.49 22.41 28.15
CA HIS A 286 -8.07 22.30 26.74
C HIS A 286 -7.75 20.91 26.17
N ILE A 287 -7.50 19.87 26.97
CA ILE A 287 -7.26 18.51 26.43
C ILE A 287 -8.56 17.77 26.15
N ASN A 288 -9.51 17.82 27.08
CA ASN A 288 -10.67 16.92 27.14
C ASN A 288 -12.02 17.64 27.22
N GLY A 289 -12.04 18.92 27.62
CA GLY A 289 -13.22 19.79 27.57
C GLY A 289 -13.89 20.10 28.91
N SER A 290 -13.37 19.63 30.04
CA SER A 290 -14.14 19.65 31.29
C SER A 290 -14.15 21.00 32.01
N CYS A 291 -15.25 21.29 32.70
CA CYS A 291 -15.50 22.54 33.40
C CYS A 291 -15.20 22.41 34.90
N HIS A 292 -14.01 22.83 35.34
CA HIS A 292 -13.51 22.61 36.71
C HIS A 292 -14.32 23.27 37.84
N ARG A 293 -15.28 24.16 37.53
CA ARG A 293 -16.19 24.79 38.51
C ARG A 293 -17.65 24.31 38.38
N GLY A 294 -17.90 23.27 37.60
CA GLY A 294 -19.25 22.85 37.22
C GLY A 294 -19.83 23.70 36.07
N CYS A 295 -21.14 23.62 35.91
CA CYS A 295 -21.88 24.17 34.77
C CYS A 295 -22.69 25.42 35.11
N GLN A 296 -23.02 26.21 34.09
CA GLN A 296 -24.06 27.23 34.16
C GLN A 296 -25.43 26.57 34.35
N ASP A 297 -26.40 27.34 34.86
CA ASP A 297 -27.74 26.84 35.18
C ASP A 297 -28.39 26.10 34.00
N ASN A 298 -29.02 24.97 34.31
CA ASN A 298 -29.62 24.02 33.37
C ASN A 298 -28.65 23.30 32.40
N TYR A 299 -27.33 23.42 32.54
CA TYR A 299 -26.37 22.54 31.85
C TYR A 299 -25.83 21.44 32.77
N ILE A 300 -25.61 20.24 32.22
CA ILE A 300 -25.14 19.06 32.97
C ILE A 300 -23.97 18.33 32.28
N THR A 301 -23.44 17.32 32.99
CA THR A 301 -22.20 16.56 32.71
C THR A 301 -20.91 17.35 32.90
N ASP A 302 -19.79 16.66 33.07
CA ASP A 302 -18.47 17.26 33.34
C ASP A 302 -17.98 18.26 32.27
N TRP A 303 -18.61 18.23 31.09
CA TRP A 303 -18.31 19.04 29.90
C TRP A 303 -19.28 20.20 29.70
N CYS A 304 -20.40 20.22 30.43
CA CYS A 304 -21.45 21.26 30.39
C CYS A 304 -22.00 21.56 28.98
N SER A 305 -22.01 20.58 28.09
CA SER A 305 -22.53 20.69 26.72
C SER A 305 -24.01 20.35 26.59
N THR A 306 -24.56 19.58 27.54
CA THR A 306 -25.94 19.09 27.49
C THR A 306 -26.88 19.97 28.30
N TYR A 307 -27.85 20.59 27.65
CA TYR A 307 -28.93 21.34 28.31
C TYR A 307 -30.00 20.38 28.85
N LEU A 308 -30.40 20.58 30.11
CA LEU A 308 -31.40 19.79 30.81
C LEU A 308 -32.79 20.40 30.60
N LEU A 309 -33.54 19.82 29.66
CA LEU A 309 -34.96 20.13 29.48
C LEU A 309 -35.76 19.52 30.64
N ASN A 310 -36.20 20.36 31.58
CA ASN A 310 -37.19 20.00 32.59
C ASN A 310 -38.53 19.69 31.93
N VAL A 311 -38.78 18.42 31.63
CA VAL A 311 -40.11 17.92 31.30
C VAL A 311 -40.87 17.72 32.61
N GLU A 312 -41.62 18.74 33.04
CA GLU A 312 -42.46 18.67 34.22
C GLU A 312 -43.59 17.63 34.01
N VAL A 313 -43.50 16.52 34.73
CA VAL A 313 -44.56 15.50 34.76
C VAL A 313 -45.73 16.05 35.57
N TYR A 314 -46.78 16.47 34.86
CA TYR A 314 -47.98 17.06 35.45
C TYR A 314 -48.80 15.99 36.22
N ASN A 315 -48.45 15.78 37.48
CA ASN A 315 -49.26 15.00 38.42
C ASN A 315 -50.31 15.91 39.06
N ASP A 316 -51.58 15.63 38.77
CA ASP A 316 -52.73 16.37 39.27
C ASP A 316 -52.95 16.12 40.78
N ASN A 317 -52.99 17.19 41.57
CA ASN A 317 -53.69 17.28 42.86
C ASN A 317 -53.64 18.74 43.37
N SER A 318 -54.80 19.40 43.39
CA SER A 318 -55.04 20.71 44.02
C SER A 318 -55.43 20.57 45.52
N PRO A 319 -55.64 21.66 46.29
CA PRO A 319 -55.32 23.08 46.06
C PRO A 319 -54.55 23.74 47.24
N ASP A 320 -54.11 25.00 47.08
CA ASP A 320 -54.69 26.11 47.87
C ASP A 320 -54.35 27.49 47.24
N LEU A 321 -55.19 28.51 47.43
CA LEU A 321 -55.11 29.77 46.67
C LEU A 321 -55.35 31.04 47.50
N THR A 322 -54.29 31.54 48.14
CA THR A 322 -54.10 32.97 48.47
C THR A 322 -52.63 33.31 48.21
N ILE A 323 -52.21 34.49 47.72
CA ILE A 323 -52.84 35.82 47.63
C ILE A 323 -52.74 36.36 46.18
N VAL A 324 -53.68 37.21 45.76
CA VAL A 324 -53.76 37.79 44.40
C VAL A 324 -53.45 39.30 44.42
N PHE A 325 -52.96 39.82 43.28
CA PHE A 325 -52.75 41.23 42.91
C PHE A 325 -51.59 42.01 43.56
N LEU A 326 -50.76 42.60 42.69
CA LEU A 326 -50.42 44.04 42.78
C LEU A 326 -49.68 44.63 41.56
N ILE A 327 -49.12 43.83 40.64
CA ILE A 327 -48.27 44.33 39.53
C ILE A 327 -48.73 43.89 38.13
N VAL A 328 -50.04 43.97 37.84
CA VAL A 328 -50.57 43.85 36.47
C VAL A 328 -51.50 45.03 36.20
N GLY A 329 -50.98 46.04 35.49
CA GLY A 329 -51.72 47.27 35.16
C GLY A 329 -51.23 47.93 33.86
N PRO A 330 -49.95 48.31 33.73
CA PRO A 330 -49.50 49.10 32.56
C PRO A 330 -49.36 48.30 31.26
N PHE A 331 -48.88 47.05 31.32
CA PHE A 331 -48.38 46.33 30.14
C PHE A 331 -49.47 45.80 29.19
N ALA A 332 -50.67 45.51 29.68
CA ALA A 332 -51.75 44.93 28.85
C ALA A 332 -52.26 45.91 27.78
N GLY A 333 -52.40 47.20 28.12
CA GLY A 333 -52.92 48.22 27.19
C GLY A 333 -52.01 48.49 26.01
N LEU A 334 -50.69 48.42 26.22
CA LEU A 334 -49.68 48.75 25.21
C LEU A 334 -49.61 47.68 24.11
N LEU A 335 -49.76 46.39 24.47
CA LEU A 335 -49.78 45.28 23.53
C LEU A 335 -50.99 45.32 22.59
N VAL A 336 -52.17 45.66 23.11
CA VAL A 336 -53.42 45.74 22.32
C VAL A 336 -53.33 46.85 21.26
N ILE A 337 -52.79 48.02 21.61
CA ILE A 337 -52.64 49.14 20.67
C ILE A 337 -51.74 48.75 19.49
N VAL A 338 -50.62 48.07 19.73
CA VAL A 338 -49.70 47.60 18.67
C VAL A 338 -50.41 46.60 17.73
N LEU A 339 -51.16 45.64 18.28
CA LEU A 339 -51.91 44.66 17.49
C LEU A 339 -53.03 45.30 16.65
N CYS A 340 -53.70 46.33 17.17
CA CYS A 340 -54.70 47.10 16.41
C CYS A 340 -54.06 47.88 15.23
N VAL A 341 -52.87 48.48 15.40
CA VAL A 341 -52.18 49.19 14.30
C VAL A 341 -51.70 48.22 13.21
N LEU A 342 -51.13 47.07 13.60
CA LEU A 342 -50.66 46.05 12.66
C LEU A 342 -51.82 45.44 11.85
N THR A 343 -52.95 45.13 12.50
CA THR A 343 -54.13 44.61 11.78
C THR A 343 -54.74 45.64 10.84
N LEU A 344 -54.82 46.92 11.22
CA LEU A 344 -55.34 47.98 10.34
C LEU A 344 -54.45 48.19 9.10
N THR A 345 -53.13 48.15 9.25
CA THR A 345 -52.18 48.32 8.13
C THR A 345 -52.17 47.14 7.16
N CYS A 346 -52.35 45.91 7.65
CA CYS A 346 -52.54 44.72 6.80
C CYS A 346 -53.85 44.77 6.00
N LEU A 347 -54.97 45.18 6.64
CA LEU A 347 -56.27 45.28 5.98
C LEU A 347 -56.28 46.33 4.86
N LEU A 348 -55.64 47.48 5.07
CA LEU A 348 -55.51 48.51 4.03
C LEU A 348 -54.66 48.03 2.83
N ARG A 349 -53.61 47.23 3.06
CA ARG A 349 -52.76 46.67 2.00
C ARG A 349 -53.43 45.60 1.12
N GLN A 350 -54.47 44.91 1.60
CA GLN A 350 -55.10 43.81 0.83
C GLN A 350 -56.23 44.24 -0.14
N SER A 351 -56.67 45.50 -0.11
CA SER A 351 -57.72 45.99 -1.03
C SER A 351 -57.24 46.23 -2.49
N GLY A 352 -55.93 46.23 -2.72
CA GLY A 352 -55.29 46.93 -3.85
C GLY A 352 -54.89 46.15 -5.10
N ARG A 353 -55.36 44.91 -5.36
CA ARG A 353 -55.12 44.22 -6.66
C ARG A 353 -56.09 43.07 -6.96
N LYS A 354 -56.92 43.22 -8.00
CA LYS A 354 -57.70 42.16 -8.67
C LYS A 354 -57.76 42.45 -10.19
N ARG A 355 -57.88 41.38 -11.01
CA ARG A 355 -57.65 41.31 -12.48
C ARG A 355 -56.17 41.47 -12.89
N GLY A 356 -55.53 40.56 -13.65
CA GLY A 356 -55.81 39.14 -13.90
C GLY A 356 -55.90 38.73 -15.39
N LYS A 357 -55.25 37.60 -15.75
CA LYS A 357 -55.23 36.88 -17.06
C LYS A 357 -54.54 37.64 -18.23
N GLN A 358 -53.86 37.00 -19.20
CA GLN A 358 -53.65 35.56 -19.49
C GLN A 358 -52.36 35.29 -20.32
N ASN A 359 -51.74 34.12 -20.14
CA ASN A 359 -50.89 33.32 -21.05
C ASN A 359 -49.67 33.89 -21.85
N ASN A 360 -48.51 33.27 -21.53
CA ASN A 360 -47.51 32.63 -22.42
C ASN A 360 -46.31 33.37 -23.05
N ASP A 361 -45.21 32.60 -23.00
CA ASP A 361 -44.04 32.46 -23.88
C ASP A 361 -42.92 33.53 -23.95
N GLN A 362 -41.74 33.03 -23.54
CA GLN A 362 -40.38 33.24 -24.07
C GLN A 362 -39.49 34.42 -23.64
N CYS A 363 -38.23 34.01 -23.41
CA CYS A 363 -36.95 34.71 -23.59
C CYS A 363 -36.48 35.83 -22.64
N GLN A 364 -35.56 35.40 -21.77
CA GLN A 364 -34.16 35.87 -21.69
C GLN A 364 -33.80 37.23 -21.07
N ASP A 365 -33.12 37.09 -19.92
CA ASP A 365 -31.77 37.59 -19.62
C ASP A 365 -31.51 39.05 -19.23
N LEU A 366 -30.51 39.17 -18.35
CA LEU A 366 -29.87 40.35 -17.74
C LEU A 366 -30.73 41.05 -16.65
N ILE A 367 -30.36 41.05 -15.36
CA ILE A 367 -29.09 41.48 -14.68
C ILE A 367 -28.94 43.02 -14.79
N GLU A 368 -28.72 43.80 -13.72
CA GLU A 368 -28.43 43.55 -12.28
C GLU A 368 -29.61 44.13 -11.40
N GLN A 369 -29.62 44.38 -10.08
CA GLN A 369 -28.63 44.44 -8.98
C GLN A 369 -29.34 44.31 -7.58
N ASP A 370 -28.55 44.28 -6.49
CA ASP A 370 -28.86 44.64 -5.07
C ASP A 370 -29.94 43.89 -4.23
N ASP A 371 -29.46 42.83 -3.55
CA ASP A 371 -29.36 42.68 -2.08
C ASP A 371 -30.55 42.95 -1.12
N GLU A 372 -31.00 41.86 -0.47
CA GLU A 372 -31.04 41.78 1.02
C GLU A 372 -31.07 40.29 1.46
N GLU A 373 -29.95 39.74 1.93
CA GLU A 373 -29.81 38.31 2.31
C GLU A 373 -29.73 38.14 3.84
N SER A 374 -30.61 37.31 4.42
CA SER A 374 -30.63 37.02 5.85
C SER A 374 -29.71 35.85 6.21
N PRO A 375 -28.97 35.89 7.33
CA PRO A 375 -27.99 34.84 7.66
C PRO A 375 -28.66 33.52 8.06
N GLU A 376 -28.53 32.50 7.20
CA GLU A 376 -28.83 31.11 7.55
C GLU A 376 -27.78 30.50 8.50
N THR A 377 -28.16 29.46 9.23
CA THR A 377 -27.35 28.88 10.32
C THR A 377 -26.31 27.85 9.82
N LEU A 378 -25.12 27.93 10.40
CA LEU A 378 -23.96 27.10 10.04
C LEU A 378 -24.22 25.58 10.19
N ASP A 379 -25.06 25.20 11.15
CA ASP A 379 -25.37 23.79 11.45
C ASP A 379 -26.23 23.17 10.33
N ASP A 380 -27.27 23.89 9.88
CA ASP A 380 -28.08 23.52 8.72
C ASP A 380 -27.23 23.40 7.45
N THR A 381 -26.22 24.26 7.28
CA THR A 381 -25.29 24.19 6.14
C THR A 381 -24.48 22.89 6.13
N ILE A 382 -23.99 22.44 7.30
CA ILE A 382 -23.22 21.19 7.44
C ILE A 382 -24.12 19.97 7.28
N LEU A 383 -25.33 20.00 7.86
CA LEU A 383 -26.31 18.93 7.72
C LEU A 383 -26.79 18.79 6.27
N TYR A 384 -27.14 19.91 5.62
CA TYR A 384 -27.53 19.96 4.21
C TYR A 384 -26.42 19.42 3.30
N THR A 385 -25.18 19.88 3.48
CA THR A 385 -24.02 19.38 2.72
C THR A 385 -23.83 17.88 2.91
N THR A 386 -23.96 17.38 4.14
CA THR A 386 -23.84 15.96 4.45
C THR A 386 -24.95 15.12 3.81
N VAL A 387 -26.20 15.60 3.84
CA VAL A 387 -27.35 14.98 3.16
C VAL A 387 -27.19 15.02 1.63
N GLN A 388 -26.62 16.10 1.08
CA GLN A 388 -26.36 16.24 -0.36
C GLN A 388 -25.23 15.31 -0.84
N ILE A 389 -24.19 15.09 -0.04
CA ILE A 389 -23.14 14.09 -0.31
C ILE A 389 -23.74 12.67 -0.22
N ARG A 390 -24.50 12.37 0.83
CA ARG A 390 -25.13 11.05 1.05
C ARG A 390 -26.14 10.67 -0.02
N SER A 391 -26.96 11.59 -0.51
CA SER A 391 -28.01 11.31 -1.52
C SER A 391 -27.47 11.09 -2.94
N LYS A 392 -26.17 11.27 -3.18
CA LYS A 392 -25.51 11.25 -4.49
C LYS A 392 -25.33 9.84 -5.06
N SER A 393 -26.39 9.26 -5.61
CA SER A 393 -26.32 7.98 -6.32
C SER A 393 -25.53 8.08 -7.64
N ILE A 394 -24.66 7.10 -7.88
CA ILE A 394 -23.72 7.02 -9.01
C ILE A 394 -24.20 5.92 -9.98
N LYS A 395 -24.33 6.20 -11.28
CA LYS A 395 -24.54 5.13 -12.29
C LYS A 395 -23.27 4.29 -12.43
N THR A 396 -23.39 2.98 -12.65
CA THR A 396 -22.23 2.08 -12.74
C THR A 396 -21.28 2.44 -13.89
N THR A 397 -21.82 2.98 -14.99
CA THR A 397 -21.09 3.56 -16.13
C THR A 397 -20.20 4.75 -15.77
N ASP A 398 -20.63 5.57 -14.82
CA ASP A 398 -20.08 6.90 -14.59
C ASP A 398 -18.91 6.86 -13.59
N LEU A 399 -18.70 5.71 -12.92
CA LEU A 399 -17.67 5.48 -11.89
C LEU A 399 -16.25 5.91 -12.30
N SER A 400 -15.85 5.70 -13.56
CA SER A 400 -14.53 6.17 -14.05
C SER A 400 -14.37 7.69 -13.94
N SER A 401 -15.42 8.44 -14.24
CA SER A 401 -15.43 9.91 -14.15
C SER A 401 -15.52 10.40 -12.70
N VAL A 402 -16.26 9.68 -11.84
CA VAL A 402 -16.35 9.98 -10.41
C VAL A 402 -15.01 9.76 -9.74
N ILE A 403 -14.34 8.63 -9.97
CA ILE A 403 -12.98 8.35 -9.46
C ILE A 403 -12.01 9.46 -9.89
N LYS A 404 -11.95 9.78 -11.20
CA LYS A 404 -11.10 10.87 -11.73
C LYS A 404 -11.45 12.28 -11.21
N THR A 405 -12.60 12.44 -10.55
CA THR A 405 -12.99 13.70 -9.88
C THR A 405 -12.58 13.67 -8.41
N LEU A 406 -12.76 12.55 -7.72
CA LEU A 406 -12.39 12.37 -6.31
C LEU A 406 -10.87 12.25 -6.08
N GLU A 407 -10.10 11.83 -7.08
CA GLU A 407 -8.62 11.77 -7.06
C GLU A 407 -7.93 13.13 -7.26
N ARG A 408 -8.68 14.20 -7.56
CA ARG A 408 -8.14 15.55 -7.73
C ARG A 408 -7.60 16.12 -6.41
N ASP A 409 -6.71 17.09 -6.55
CA ASP A 409 -6.13 17.87 -5.45
C ASP A 409 -5.59 16.98 -4.32
N THR A 410 -4.85 15.93 -4.68
CA THR A 410 -4.32 14.87 -3.79
C THR A 410 -5.41 14.15 -2.99
N ASP A 411 -6.33 13.46 -3.68
CA ASP A 411 -7.43 12.68 -3.09
C ASP A 411 -8.38 13.50 -2.20
N LYS A 412 -8.51 14.81 -2.46
CA LYS A 412 -9.35 15.71 -1.66
C LYS A 412 -10.80 15.25 -1.58
N GLY A 413 -11.42 14.93 -2.73
CA GLY A 413 -12.81 14.48 -2.77
C GLY A 413 -13.04 13.16 -2.01
N PHE A 414 -12.10 12.21 -2.11
CA PHE A 414 -12.13 11.00 -1.29
C PHE A 414 -11.94 11.27 0.21
N THR A 415 -11.23 12.34 0.57
CA THR A 415 -11.03 12.76 1.96
C THR A 415 -12.33 13.34 2.52
N GLU A 416 -13.00 14.20 1.75
CA GLU A 416 -14.26 14.85 2.11
C GLU A 416 -15.41 13.83 2.23
N GLU A 417 -15.59 12.94 1.24
CA GLU A 417 -16.58 11.87 1.30
C GLU A 417 -16.35 10.94 2.50
N PHE A 418 -15.12 10.44 2.73
CA PHE A 418 -14.84 9.51 3.83
C PHE A 418 -15.03 10.13 5.21
N ASN A 419 -14.72 11.42 5.38
CA ASN A 419 -14.86 12.14 6.64
C ASN A 419 -16.31 12.56 6.93
N SER A 420 -17.20 12.63 5.92
CA SER A 420 -18.63 12.91 6.09
C SER A 420 -19.44 11.75 6.71
N ILE A 421 -18.82 10.56 6.78
CA ILE A 421 -19.42 9.35 7.33
C ILE A 421 -18.95 9.20 8.78
N PRO A 422 -19.84 9.07 9.78
CA PRO A 422 -19.47 8.98 11.20
C PRO A 422 -18.43 7.90 11.48
N TYR A 423 -17.50 8.19 12.38
CA TYR A 423 -16.39 7.31 12.74
C TYR A 423 -16.20 7.31 14.26
N GLY A 424 -15.66 6.21 14.80
CA GLY A 424 -15.61 5.95 16.22
C GLY A 424 -16.88 5.28 16.76
N GLU A 425 -16.96 5.18 18.08
CA GLU A 425 -18.19 4.84 18.80
C GLU A 425 -19.13 6.05 18.77
N GLN A 426 -20.40 5.84 18.42
CA GLN A 426 -21.41 6.91 18.35
C GLN A 426 -22.14 6.98 19.70
N SER A 427 -22.35 8.17 20.24
CA SER A 427 -22.88 8.38 21.61
C SER A 427 -24.33 7.94 21.80
N ASP A 428 -25.08 7.86 20.70
CA ASP A 428 -26.46 7.40 20.60
C ASP A 428 -26.58 5.89 20.37
N ILE A 429 -25.51 5.21 19.93
CA ILE A 429 -25.51 3.77 19.61
C ILE A 429 -24.72 2.97 20.65
N ASN A 430 -25.44 2.40 21.62
CA ASN A 430 -24.88 1.61 22.71
C ASN A 430 -24.04 0.40 22.24
N CYS A 431 -22.90 0.16 22.90
CA CYS A 431 -22.07 -1.07 22.79
C CYS A 431 -21.68 -1.64 24.16
N THR A 432 -22.58 -1.49 25.13
CA THR A 432 -22.40 -1.81 26.56
C THR A 432 -22.12 -3.28 26.81
N VAL A 433 -22.76 -4.21 26.10
CA VAL A 433 -22.61 -5.65 26.33
C VAL A 433 -21.19 -6.10 26.01
N GLY A 434 -20.58 -5.51 24.96
CA GLY A 434 -19.18 -5.77 24.60
C GLY A 434 -18.17 -5.25 25.62
N LYS A 435 -18.56 -4.32 26.49
CA LYS A 435 -17.71 -3.68 27.51
C LYS A 435 -17.81 -4.33 28.89
N LEU A 436 -18.75 -5.25 29.11
CA LEU A 436 -18.88 -6.00 30.37
C LEU A 436 -17.60 -6.78 30.70
N LEU A 437 -17.23 -6.85 31.99
CA LEU A 437 -15.95 -7.40 32.45
C LEU A 437 -15.68 -8.84 31.98
N GLN A 438 -16.72 -9.68 31.94
CA GLN A 438 -16.67 -11.05 31.43
C GLN A 438 -16.50 -11.13 29.90
N ASN A 439 -16.89 -10.10 29.17
CA ASN A 439 -16.85 -10.03 27.70
C ASN A 439 -15.58 -9.38 27.15
N ILE A 440 -14.91 -8.52 27.92
CA ILE A 440 -13.60 -7.93 27.57
C ILE A 440 -12.57 -9.00 27.12
N PRO A 441 -12.40 -10.14 27.80
CA PRO A 441 -11.51 -11.22 27.34
C PRO A 441 -11.88 -11.85 26.00
N LYS A 442 -13.16 -11.80 25.58
CA LYS A 442 -13.61 -12.31 24.28
C LYS A 442 -13.27 -11.36 23.12
N ASN A 443 -13.09 -10.06 23.37
CA ASN A 443 -12.72 -9.08 22.35
C ASN A 443 -11.25 -9.16 21.92
N ARG A 444 -10.95 -9.00 20.62
CA ARG A 444 -9.57 -8.94 20.09
C ARG A 444 -8.93 -7.56 20.24
N PHE A 445 -9.72 -6.50 20.25
CA PHE A 445 -9.25 -5.10 20.37
C PHE A 445 -9.98 -4.38 21.51
N LYS A 446 -9.32 -3.42 22.17
CA LYS A 446 -9.89 -2.63 23.27
C LYS A 446 -10.84 -1.50 22.82
N THR A 447 -10.98 -1.31 21.51
CA THR A 447 -11.64 -0.15 20.86
C THR A 447 -12.50 -0.61 19.67
N THR A 448 -12.99 -1.85 19.70
CA THR A 448 -13.84 -2.41 18.63
C THR A 448 -14.83 -3.37 19.25
N PHE A 449 -16.01 -2.85 19.56
CA PHE A 449 -17.12 -3.57 20.19
C PHE A 449 -18.27 -3.72 19.17
N PRO A 450 -19.10 -4.75 19.26
CA PRO A 450 -20.36 -4.77 18.52
C PRO A 450 -21.33 -3.78 19.16
N TYR A 451 -22.15 -3.11 18.36
CA TYR A 451 -23.31 -2.37 18.89
C TYR A 451 -24.37 -3.33 19.43
N ASP A 452 -25.04 -2.95 20.51
CA ASP A 452 -25.91 -3.83 21.28
C ASP A 452 -27.19 -4.21 20.54
N HIS A 453 -27.68 -3.34 19.64
CA HIS A 453 -28.94 -3.52 18.91
C HIS A 453 -28.83 -4.51 17.74
N SER A 454 -27.63 -4.66 17.16
CA SER A 454 -27.33 -5.45 15.95
C SER A 454 -26.38 -6.62 16.22
N ARG A 455 -25.90 -6.80 17.45
CA ARG A 455 -24.99 -7.89 17.81
C ARG A 455 -25.62 -9.26 17.58
N VAL A 456 -24.79 -10.25 17.27
CA VAL A 456 -25.23 -11.65 17.32
C VAL A 456 -25.32 -12.09 18.79
N VAL A 457 -26.43 -12.73 19.15
CA VAL A 457 -26.74 -13.20 20.52
C VAL A 457 -26.68 -14.72 20.55
N LEU A 458 -25.72 -15.31 21.28
CA LEU A 458 -25.54 -16.76 21.33
C LEU A 458 -26.61 -17.42 22.21
N GLN A 459 -27.42 -18.30 21.62
CA GLN A 459 -28.57 -18.92 22.29
C GLN A 459 -28.20 -20.13 23.19
N SER A 460 -27.00 -20.68 23.05
CA SER A 460 -26.62 -21.94 23.71
C SER A 460 -25.10 -22.09 23.98
N SER A 461 -24.37 -20.98 24.14
CA SER A 461 -22.98 -21.04 24.61
C SER A 461 -22.93 -21.26 26.12
N THR A 462 -21.96 -22.05 26.57
CA THR A 462 -21.67 -22.32 27.99
C THR A 462 -20.99 -21.14 28.70
N ASP A 463 -20.48 -20.17 27.94
CA ASP A 463 -19.64 -19.06 28.41
C ASP A 463 -20.31 -17.69 28.18
N GLY A 464 -21.65 -17.64 28.24
CA GLY A 464 -22.48 -16.43 28.07
C GLY A 464 -22.93 -16.15 26.62
N ASP A 465 -23.89 -15.22 26.46
CA ASP A 465 -24.57 -14.92 25.19
C ASP A 465 -23.74 -14.11 24.17
N TYR A 466 -22.49 -13.78 24.50
CA TYR A 466 -21.71 -12.77 23.80
C TYR A 466 -20.70 -13.34 22.79
N ILE A 467 -20.77 -12.82 21.56
CA ILE A 467 -19.72 -12.86 20.55
C ILE A 467 -19.51 -11.45 19.95
N ASN A 468 -18.27 -11.10 19.59
CA ASN A 468 -17.98 -9.85 18.89
C ASN A 468 -18.24 -10.01 17.38
N ALA A 469 -19.54 -9.93 17.03
CA ALA A 469 -20.05 -9.91 15.68
C ALA A 469 -21.37 -9.11 15.62
N ASN A 470 -21.67 -8.50 14.47
CA ASN A 470 -22.96 -7.86 14.20
C ASN A 470 -23.57 -8.42 12.93
N PHE A 471 -24.90 -8.47 12.89
CA PHE A 471 -25.67 -8.52 11.67
C PHE A 471 -25.46 -7.22 10.88
N ILE A 472 -25.33 -7.31 9.55
CA ILE A 472 -25.26 -6.15 8.65
C ILE A 472 -26.31 -6.31 7.54
N LYS A 473 -27.02 -5.24 7.21
CA LYS A 473 -28.02 -5.20 6.13
C LYS A 473 -27.40 -5.20 4.72
N ASN A 474 -28.19 -5.56 3.71
CA ASN A 474 -27.88 -5.36 2.30
C ASN A 474 -28.39 -4.00 1.78
N THR A 475 -28.31 -3.78 0.47
CA THR A 475 -28.74 -2.56 -0.25
C THR A 475 -30.25 -2.50 -0.60
N ASP A 476 -31.02 -3.38 0.03
CA ASP A 476 -32.49 -3.48 0.06
C ASP A 476 -33.01 -3.69 1.53
N ASP A 477 -32.18 -3.35 2.54
CA ASP A 477 -32.40 -3.45 3.99
C ASP A 477 -32.54 -4.85 4.63
N ASP A 478 -32.44 -5.96 3.87
CA ASP A 478 -32.45 -7.31 4.47
C ASP A 478 -31.14 -7.62 5.24
N VAL A 479 -31.23 -8.31 6.38
CA VAL A 479 -30.07 -8.82 7.12
C VAL A 479 -29.42 -10.00 6.37
N ALA A 480 -28.44 -9.68 5.51
CA ALA A 480 -27.77 -10.65 4.63
C ALA A 480 -26.37 -11.08 5.12
N TYR A 481 -25.72 -10.32 5.99
CA TYR A 481 -24.33 -10.58 6.39
C TYR A 481 -24.16 -10.65 7.92
N ILE A 482 -23.07 -11.30 8.34
CA ILE A 482 -22.55 -11.22 9.71
C ILE A 482 -21.09 -10.73 9.64
N ALA A 483 -20.83 -9.53 10.15
CA ALA A 483 -19.47 -8.99 10.28
C ALA A 483 -18.89 -9.38 11.65
N SER A 484 -17.91 -10.28 11.65
CA SER A 484 -17.30 -10.84 12.87
C SER A 484 -15.83 -10.45 13.03
N GLN A 485 -15.33 -10.38 14.27
CA GLN A 485 -13.88 -10.42 14.51
C GLN A 485 -13.29 -11.78 14.09
N GLY A 486 -11.98 -11.82 13.83
CA GLY A 486 -11.25 -13.08 13.68
C GLY A 486 -11.13 -13.81 15.02
N PRO A 487 -11.64 -15.05 15.17
CA PRO A 487 -11.70 -15.77 16.45
C PRO A 487 -10.39 -15.77 17.24
N LYS A 488 -10.50 -15.80 18.57
CA LYS A 488 -9.39 -16.00 19.51
C LYS A 488 -9.43 -17.45 20.01
N PRO A 489 -8.34 -18.01 20.59
CA PRO A 489 -8.35 -19.38 21.14
C PRO A 489 -9.56 -19.73 22.00
N LYS A 490 -9.99 -18.82 22.90
CA LYS A 490 -11.16 -19.02 23.77
C LYS A 490 -12.52 -18.79 23.09
N THR A 491 -12.58 -18.23 21.88
CA THR A 491 -13.84 -17.92 21.18
C THR A 491 -14.05 -18.74 19.91
N VAL A 492 -13.28 -19.83 19.71
CA VAL A 492 -13.49 -20.77 18.59
C VAL A 492 -14.81 -21.52 18.76
N GLY A 493 -15.17 -21.91 19.99
CA GLY A 493 -16.46 -22.51 20.31
C GLY A 493 -17.63 -21.57 20.02
N ASP A 494 -17.57 -20.35 20.56
CA ASP A 494 -18.56 -19.29 20.31
C ASP A 494 -18.77 -19.01 18.81
N PHE A 495 -17.68 -18.98 18.02
CA PHE A 495 -17.76 -18.75 16.57
C PHE A 495 -18.48 -19.88 15.84
N TRP A 496 -18.18 -21.15 16.15
CA TRP A 496 -18.91 -22.28 15.55
C TRP A 496 -20.35 -22.41 16.06
N GLN A 497 -20.63 -21.97 17.29
CA GLN A 497 -22.00 -21.83 17.81
C GLN A 497 -22.78 -20.78 17.02
N MET A 498 -22.18 -19.63 16.69
CA MET A 498 -22.75 -18.62 15.79
C MET A 498 -23.03 -19.21 14.39
N VAL A 499 -22.04 -19.84 13.75
CA VAL A 499 -22.22 -20.49 12.43
C VAL A 499 -23.39 -21.48 12.45
N TRP A 500 -23.51 -22.27 13.52
CA TRP A 500 -24.58 -23.26 13.67
C TRP A 500 -25.97 -22.65 13.88
N GLN A 501 -26.13 -21.70 14.80
CA GLN A 501 -27.45 -21.13 15.09
C GLN A 501 -27.95 -20.22 13.96
N GLU A 502 -27.05 -19.49 13.28
CA GLU A 502 -27.41 -18.53 12.23
C GLU A 502 -27.60 -19.16 10.84
N ASN A 503 -27.54 -20.50 10.77
CA ASN A 503 -27.68 -21.32 9.56
C ASN A 503 -26.70 -20.99 8.43
N VAL A 504 -25.46 -20.63 8.79
CA VAL A 504 -24.47 -20.16 7.82
C VAL A 504 -23.75 -21.33 7.12
N PHE A 505 -23.79 -21.35 5.80
CA PHE A 505 -23.08 -22.34 4.96
C PHE A 505 -21.81 -21.79 4.29
N VAL A 506 -21.63 -20.45 4.25
CA VAL A 506 -20.49 -19.81 3.57
C VAL A 506 -19.79 -18.82 4.51
N ILE A 507 -18.46 -18.88 4.55
CA ILE A 507 -17.61 -18.00 5.36
C ILE A 507 -16.52 -17.39 4.49
N ALA A 508 -16.46 -16.05 4.41
CA ALA A 508 -15.40 -15.30 3.74
C ALA A 508 -14.39 -14.74 4.76
N MET A 509 -13.22 -15.36 4.84
CA MET A 509 -12.10 -14.96 5.69
C MET A 509 -11.14 -14.05 4.90
N VAL A 510 -11.26 -12.72 5.04
CA VAL A 510 -10.41 -11.74 4.33
C VAL A 510 -9.20 -11.31 5.18
N THR A 511 -8.40 -12.29 5.62
CA THR A 511 -7.17 -12.09 6.39
C THR A 511 -6.27 -13.33 6.36
N ASN A 512 -4.96 -13.14 6.56
CA ASN A 512 -4.10 -14.24 6.98
C ASN A 512 -4.23 -14.49 8.48
N LEU A 513 -3.82 -15.68 8.95
CA LEU A 513 -3.75 -16.01 10.38
C LEU A 513 -2.72 -15.14 11.12
N LYS A 514 -1.58 -14.89 10.47
CA LYS A 514 -0.46 -14.08 10.97
C LYS A 514 0.01 -13.14 9.86
N GLU A 515 0.33 -11.91 10.24
CA GLU A 515 0.74 -10.83 9.34
C GLU A 515 1.94 -10.13 9.99
N GLY A 516 3.09 -10.20 9.30
CA GLY A 516 4.41 -9.96 9.88
C GLY A 516 4.65 -10.81 11.15
N LYS A 517 4.87 -10.13 12.28
CA LYS A 517 5.00 -10.77 13.61
C LYS A 517 3.66 -10.89 14.37
N LYS A 518 2.55 -10.30 13.89
CA LYS A 518 1.28 -10.16 14.63
C LYS A 518 0.25 -11.24 14.24
N ILE A 519 -0.35 -11.90 15.23
CA ILE A 519 -1.46 -12.85 15.01
C ILE A 519 -2.75 -12.05 14.75
N LYS A 520 -3.35 -12.23 13.58
CA LYS A 520 -4.57 -11.53 13.14
C LYS A 520 -5.84 -12.36 13.34
N CYS A 521 -5.77 -13.68 13.20
CA CYS A 521 -6.87 -14.61 13.44
C CYS A 521 -6.34 -15.92 14.05
N GLU A 522 -7.11 -16.57 14.92
CA GLU A 522 -6.84 -17.96 15.32
C GLU A 522 -7.31 -18.93 14.23
N ARG A 523 -6.66 -20.09 14.09
CA ARG A 523 -7.09 -21.11 13.14
C ARG A 523 -8.22 -21.95 13.71
N TYR A 524 -9.44 -21.65 13.30
CA TYR A 524 -10.67 -22.28 13.81
C TYR A 524 -11.14 -23.49 12.97
N TRP A 525 -10.34 -23.96 12.00
CA TRP A 525 -10.60 -25.15 11.19
C TRP A 525 -9.46 -26.18 11.33
N PRO A 526 -9.70 -27.49 11.13
CA PRO A 526 -8.65 -28.53 11.13
C PRO A 526 -7.56 -28.30 10.06
N LEU A 527 -6.48 -29.08 10.12
CA LEU A 527 -5.48 -29.11 9.04
C LEU A 527 -6.03 -29.89 7.82
N SER A 528 -5.30 -29.81 6.71
CA SER A 528 -5.47 -30.62 5.50
C SER A 528 -5.49 -32.13 5.80
N GLY A 529 -5.99 -32.93 4.85
CA GLY A 529 -5.88 -34.40 4.89
C GLY A 529 -6.80 -35.09 5.92
N ASN A 530 -8.12 -34.89 5.83
CA ASN A 530 -9.15 -35.53 6.67
C ASN A 530 -9.03 -35.31 8.20
N ASN A 531 -8.18 -34.41 8.66
CA ASN A 531 -8.05 -34.08 10.08
C ASN A 531 -9.36 -33.50 10.66
N LYS A 532 -9.50 -33.66 11.99
CA LYS A 532 -10.68 -33.22 12.74
C LYS A 532 -10.29 -32.31 13.89
N MET A 533 -11.06 -31.24 14.07
CA MET A 533 -11.03 -30.37 15.24
C MET A 533 -12.21 -30.75 16.14
N LEU A 534 -11.92 -31.08 17.40
CA LEU A 534 -12.91 -31.43 18.41
C LEU A 534 -13.13 -30.23 19.33
N LEU A 535 -14.38 -29.76 19.40
CA LEU A 535 -14.85 -28.75 20.35
C LEU A 535 -15.90 -29.38 21.27
N GLU A 536 -16.37 -28.65 22.28
CA GLU A 536 -17.37 -29.14 23.23
C GLU A 536 -18.67 -29.58 22.51
N THR A 537 -19.33 -28.66 21.83
CA THR A 537 -20.59 -28.92 21.10
C THR A 537 -20.38 -29.47 19.68
N PHE A 538 -19.21 -29.24 19.05
CA PHE A 538 -19.03 -29.46 17.61
C PHE A 538 -17.80 -30.29 17.27
N THR A 539 -17.89 -31.05 16.17
CA THR A 539 -16.73 -31.63 15.46
C THR A 539 -16.66 -31.00 14.09
N ILE A 540 -15.49 -30.46 13.71
CA ILE A 540 -15.23 -29.92 12.38
C ILE A 540 -14.21 -30.83 11.68
N GLN A 541 -14.57 -31.40 10.53
CA GLN A 541 -13.69 -32.23 9.71
C GLN A 541 -13.38 -31.52 8.39
N MET A 542 -12.11 -31.60 7.93
CA MET A 542 -11.78 -31.21 6.56
C MET A 542 -12.27 -32.29 5.58
N LEU A 543 -13.05 -31.89 4.57
CA LEU A 543 -13.44 -32.76 3.45
C LEU A 543 -12.49 -32.59 2.27
N SER A 544 -12.23 -31.35 1.87
CA SER A 544 -11.27 -31.01 0.82
C SER A 544 -10.70 -29.59 1.01
N GLU A 545 -9.58 -29.34 0.36
CA GLU A 545 -8.88 -28.06 0.32
C GLU A 545 -8.46 -27.80 -1.13
N LYS A 546 -8.71 -26.58 -1.63
CA LYS A 546 -8.22 -26.09 -2.92
C LYS A 546 -7.41 -24.82 -2.70
N ALA A 547 -6.20 -24.78 -3.23
CA ALA A 547 -5.31 -23.62 -3.15
C ALA A 547 -5.27 -22.88 -4.50
N TYR A 548 -5.38 -21.56 -4.45
CA TYR A 548 -5.33 -20.64 -5.58
C TYR A 548 -4.28 -19.58 -5.29
N ALA A 549 -3.79 -18.87 -6.30
CA ALA A 549 -2.70 -17.92 -6.13
C ALA A 549 -2.98 -16.82 -5.07
N ASN A 550 -4.25 -16.44 -4.89
CA ASN A 550 -4.64 -15.33 -4.02
C ASN A 550 -5.56 -15.74 -2.85
N PHE A 551 -5.99 -16.99 -2.79
CA PHE A 551 -6.96 -17.49 -1.81
C PHE A 551 -6.94 -19.03 -1.68
N ALA A 552 -7.63 -19.56 -0.67
CA ALA A 552 -7.89 -20.99 -0.50
C ALA A 552 -9.38 -21.25 -0.23
N ILE A 553 -9.88 -22.43 -0.60
CA ILE A 553 -11.24 -22.90 -0.29
C ILE A 553 -11.16 -24.19 0.52
N HIS A 554 -11.72 -24.17 1.72
CA HIS A 554 -11.84 -25.31 2.62
C HIS A 554 -13.31 -25.78 2.62
N HIS A 555 -13.55 -27.02 2.19
CA HIS A 555 -14.86 -27.66 2.39
C HIS A 555 -14.83 -28.38 3.73
N LEU A 556 -15.68 -27.94 4.65
CA LEU A 556 -15.70 -28.40 6.03
C LEU A 556 -17.01 -29.14 6.33
N LYS A 557 -16.92 -30.25 7.06
CA LYS A 557 -18.07 -30.95 7.63
C LYS A 557 -18.21 -30.56 9.10
N LEU A 558 -19.24 -29.79 9.41
CA LEU A 558 -19.61 -29.38 10.76
C LEU A 558 -20.64 -30.38 11.32
N ILE A 559 -20.36 -30.98 12.47
CA ILE A 559 -21.20 -32.00 13.11
C ILE A 559 -21.57 -31.53 14.52
N ASN A 560 -22.86 -31.44 14.83
CA ASN A 560 -23.33 -31.18 16.18
C ASN A 560 -23.23 -32.47 17.01
N ARG A 561 -22.41 -32.45 18.07
CA ARG A 561 -22.13 -33.65 18.89
C ARG A 561 -23.31 -34.08 19.77
N LYS A 562 -24.30 -33.20 19.98
CA LYS A 562 -25.52 -33.48 20.77
C LYS A 562 -26.64 -34.03 19.89
N THR A 563 -26.92 -33.42 18.73
CA THR A 563 -28.02 -33.86 17.84
C THR A 563 -27.59 -34.82 16.73
N GLN A 564 -26.28 -35.00 16.50
CA GLN A 564 -25.69 -35.72 15.35
C GLN A 564 -26.04 -35.15 13.97
N GLU A 565 -26.69 -33.99 13.90
CA GLU A 565 -26.89 -33.25 12.65
C GLU A 565 -25.56 -32.83 12.02
N ILE A 566 -25.57 -32.75 10.68
CA ILE A 566 -24.40 -32.51 9.84
C ILE A 566 -24.71 -31.35 8.88
N ARG A 567 -23.78 -30.42 8.74
CA ARG A 567 -23.78 -29.39 7.68
C ARG A 567 -22.44 -29.36 6.95
N GLN A 568 -22.48 -28.97 5.68
CA GLN A 568 -21.27 -28.71 4.88
C GLN A 568 -21.08 -27.20 4.80
N ILE A 569 -19.86 -26.72 5.02
CA ILE A 569 -19.52 -25.29 5.11
C ILE A 569 -18.42 -25.00 4.09
N ALA A 570 -18.67 -24.05 3.20
CA ALA A 570 -17.67 -23.49 2.29
C ALA A 570 -16.94 -22.34 2.99
N HIS A 571 -15.68 -22.56 3.38
CA HIS A 571 -14.85 -21.55 4.01
C HIS A 571 -13.79 -21.06 3.01
N LEU A 572 -13.96 -19.85 2.51
CA LEU A 572 -13.10 -19.22 1.51
C LEU A 572 -12.17 -18.21 2.21
N GLN A 573 -10.86 -18.41 2.14
CA GLN A 573 -9.86 -17.55 2.77
C GLN A 573 -9.07 -16.76 1.72
N TYR A 574 -9.20 -15.44 1.71
CA TYR A 574 -8.37 -14.56 0.89
C TYR A 574 -7.01 -14.31 1.57
N THR A 575 -5.93 -14.76 0.94
CA THR A 575 -4.57 -14.76 1.50
C THR A 575 -3.72 -13.59 1.00
N SER A 576 -4.15 -12.90 -0.07
CA SER A 576 -3.37 -11.83 -0.72
C SER A 576 -3.73 -10.39 -0.31
N TRP A 577 -4.43 -10.18 0.82
CA TRP A 577 -4.61 -8.81 1.32
C TRP A 577 -3.35 -8.36 2.09
N PRO A 578 -2.63 -7.32 1.64
CA PRO A 578 -1.38 -6.93 2.29
C PRO A 578 -1.58 -6.37 3.70
N ASP A 579 -0.52 -6.45 4.51
CA ASP A 579 -0.43 -5.88 5.86
C ASP A 579 -0.63 -4.36 5.87
N HIS A 580 -0.19 -3.69 4.79
CA HIS A 580 -0.31 -2.26 4.54
C HIS A 580 -0.90 -2.05 3.13
N GLY A 581 -1.91 -1.18 3.01
CA GLY A 581 -2.59 -0.92 1.73
C GLY A 581 -3.72 -1.91 1.40
N THR A 582 -3.90 -2.16 0.10
CA THR A 582 -5.03 -2.91 -0.48
C THR A 582 -4.55 -3.82 -1.62
N PRO A 583 -5.24 -4.94 -1.91
CA PRO A 583 -4.86 -5.85 -2.99
C PRO A 583 -5.08 -5.23 -4.38
N ASN A 584 -4.71 -5.95 -5.44
CA ASN A 584 -5.14 -5.63 -6.79
C ASN A 584 -6.66 -5.88 -6.94
N PRO A 585 -7.44 -4.97 -7.58
CA PRO A 585 -8.88 -5.15 -7.80
C PRO A 585 -9.26 -6.49 -8.45
N LEU A 586 -8.53 -6.92 -9.49
CA LEU A 586 -8.82 -8.16 -10.22
C LEU A 586 -8.55 -9.40 -9.36
N GLU A 587 -7.51 -9.37 -8.52
CA GLU A 587 -7.20 -10.47 -7.60
C GLU A 587 -8.28 -10.65 -6.52
N LEU A 588 -8.95 -9.56 -6.10
CA LEU A 588 -10.08 -9.65 -5.16
C LEU A 588 -11.39 -10.02 -5.87
N LEU A 589 -11.61 -9.56 -7.11
CA LEU A 589 -12.78 -9.94 -7.90
C LEU A 589 -12.80 -11.42 -8.24
N ASP A 590 -11.64 -12.03 -8.48
CA ASP A 590 -11.49 -13.48 -8.66
C ASP A 590 -12.03 -14.23 -7.43
N PHE A 591 -11.50 -13.94 -6.24
CA PHE A 591 -12.03 -14.48 -4.96
C PHE A 591 -13.52 -14.18 -4.74
N TYR A 592 -13.98 -12.98 -5.08
CA TYR A 592 -15.38 -12.58 -4.96
C TYR A 592 -16.32 -13.49 -5.76
N ARG A 593 -15.94 -13.89 -6.98
CA ARG A 593 -16.75 -14.80 -7.82
C ARG A 593 -16.97 -16.16 -7.16
N TYR A 594 -15.94 -16.74 -6.54
CA TYR A 594 -16.07 -18.00 -5.81
C TYR A 594 -16.97 -17.86 -4.57
N VAL A 595 -16.92 -16.71 -3.87
CA VAL A 595 -17.86 -16.42 -2.77
C VAL A 595 -19.29 -16.26 -3.29
N SER A 596 -19.52 -15.53 -4.39
CA SER A 596 -20.87 -15.36 -4.95
C SER A 596 -21.45 -16.69 -5.42
N LYS A 597 -20.68 -17.51 -6.15
CA LYS A 597 -21.07 -18.85 -6.60
C LYS A 597 -21.46 -19.78 -5.44
N ALA A 598 -20.74 -19.71 -4.31
CA ALA A 598 -21.10 -20.43 -3.09
C ALA A 598 -22.37 -19.87 -2.41
N MET A 599 -22.59 -18.55 -2.46
CA MET A 599 -23.81 -17.91 -1.94
C MET A 599 -25.04 -18.13 -2.83
N GLU A 600 -24.90 -18.24 -4.15
CA GLU A 600 -26.00 -18.50 -5.09
C GLU A 600 -26.66 -19.85 -4.81
N GLN A 601 -25.86 -20.86 -4.47
CA GLN A 601 -26.32 -22.18 -3.99
C GLN A 601 -27.06 -22.12 -2.64
N ASN A 602 -26.87 -21.06 -1.86
CA ASN A 602 -27.39 -20.88 -0.50
C ASN A 602 -28.12 -19.52 -0.35
N SER A 603 -28.81 -19.08 -1.41
CA SER A 603 -29.19 -17.67 -1.66
C SER A 603 -30.17 -17.01 -0.69
N LYS A 604 -30.61 -17.71 0.37
CA LYS A 604 -31.44 -17.18 1.46
C LYS A 604 -30.70 -17.07 2.80
N GLU A 605 -29.50 -17.61 2.89
CA GLU A 605 -28.74 -17.75 4.13
C GLU A 605 -27.75 -16.59 4.29
N LYS A 606 -27.29 -16.34 5.53
CA LYS A 606 -26.38 -15.21 5.81
C LYS A 606 -24.94 -15.55 5.43
N LEU A 607 -24.20 -14.58 4.87
CA LEU A 607 -22.75 -14.70 4.66
C LEU A 607 -21.99 -14.18 5.89
N ILE A 608 -21.19 -15.03 6.55
CA ILE A 608 -20.19 -14.53 7.52
C ILE A 608 -19.01 -13.96 6.75
N VAL A 609 -18.65 -12.70 7.05
CA VAL A 609 -17.40 -12.08 6.58
C VAL A 609 -16.59 -11.65 7.80
N HIS A 610 -15.32 -12.06 7.86
CA HIS A 610 -14.43 -11.68 8.96
C HIS A 610 -13.01 -11.36 8.49
N CYS A 611 -12.31 -10.57 9.29
CA CYS A 611 -10.88 -10.31 9.13
C CYS A 611 -10.19 -10.50 10.48
N SER A 612 -9.34 -9.56 10.91
CA SER A 612 -8.88 -9.49 12.30
C SER A 612 -9.91 -8.81 13.22
N ALA A 613 -10.29 -7.56 12.93
CA ALA A 613 -11.22 -6.77 13.75
C ALA A 613 -12.69 -6.86 13.31
N GLY A 614 -12.95 -7.38 12.11
CA GLY A 614 -14.31 -7.46 11.56
C GLY A 614 -14.89 -6.13 11.10
N ILE A 615 -14.05 -5.16 10.71
CA ILE A 615 -14.49 -3.79 10.35
C ILE A 615 -13.89 -3.29 9.02
N GLY A 616 -12.56 -3.22 8.88
CA GLY A 616 -11.91 -2.66 7.68
C GLY A 616 -12.07 -3.52 6.42
N ARG A 617 -11.24 -4.55 6.26
CA ARG A 617 -11.31 -5.49 5.12
C ARG A 617 -12.70 -6.14 5.01
N THR A 618 -13.34 -6.44 6.14
CA THR A 618 -14.70 -6.99 6.24
C THR A 618 -15.75 -6.08 5.63
N GLY A 619 -15.85 -4.82 6.08
CA GLY A 619 -16.78 -3.86 5.50
C GLY A 619 -16.46 -3.53 4.04
N THR A 620 -15.18 -3.57 3.65
CA THR A 620 -14.78 -3.38 2.24
C THR A 620 -15.32 -4.50 1.35
N PHE A 621 -15.30 -5.76 1.82
CA PHE A 621 -15.80 -6.91 1.08
C PHE A 621 -17.34 -7.02 1.11
N ILE A 622 -17.99 -6.70 2.24
CA ILE A 622 -19.47 -6.61 2.32
C ILE A 622 -19.98 -5.50 1.39
N ALA A 623 -19.33 -4.34 1.36
CA ALA A 623 -19.67 -3.26 0.44
C ALA A 623 -19.47 -3.65 -1.02
N LEU A 624 -18.39 -4.36 -1.37
CA LEU A 624 -18.22 -4.89 -2.73
C LEU A 624 -19.41 -5.78 -3.12
N ASP A 625 -19.77 -6.78 -2.32
CA ASP A 625 -20.89 -7.67 -2.66
C ASP A 625 -22.24 -6.93 -2.75
N ALA A 626 -22.60 -6.17 -1.73
CA ALA A 626 -23.91 -5.52 -1.63
C ALA A 626 -24.10 -4.43 -2.69
N LEU A 627 -23.05 -3.66 -3.02
CA LEU A 627 -23.10 -2.62 -4.05
C LEU A 627 -22.95 -3.21 -5.46
N HIS A 628 -22.20 -4.31 -5.64
CA HIS A 628 -22.17 -5.02 -6.92
C HIS A 628 -23.56 -5.58 -7.27
N ARG A 629 -24.20 -6.31 -6.33
CA ARG A 629 -25.59 -6.78 -6.48
C ARG A 629 -26.55 -5.62 -6.76
N GLN A 630 -26.43 -4.50 -6.04
CA GLN A 630 -27.24 -3.29 -6.27
C GLN A 630 -27.04 -2.73 -7.69
N GLY A 631 -25.79 -2.58 -8.14
CA GLY A 631 -25.45 -2.00 -9.44
C GLY A 631 -25.90 -2.86 -10.61
N VAL A 632 -25.79 -4.19 -10.50
CA VAL A 632 -26.33 -5.14 -11.50
C VAL A 632 -27.86 -5.08 -11.54
N LYS A 633 -28.54 -5.00 -10.38
CA LYS A 633 -30.01 -4.97 -10.26
C LYS A 633 -30.64 -3.62 -10.64
N LYS A 634 -29.97 -2.49 -10.37
CA LYS A 634 -30.55 -1.13 -10.42
C LYS A 634 -29.82 -0.18 -11.40
N GLY A 635 -28.71 -0.59 -12.02
CA GLY A 635 -27.88 0.25 -12.92
C GLY A 635 -27.14 1.42 -12.23
N LYS A 636 -27.33 1.57 -10.91
CA LYS A 636 -26.77 2.64 -10.08
C LYS A 636 -26.54 2.14 -8.66
N ILE A 637 -25.62 2.78 -7.97
CA ILE A 637 -25.20 2.47 -6.60
C ILE A 637 -25.17 3.73 -5.73
N ASN A 638 -24.94 3.57 -4.43
CA ASN A 638 -24.60 4.68 -3.54
C ASN A 638 -23.56 4.22 -2.50
N ILE A 639 -22.32 4.70 -2.65
CA ILE A 639 -21.18 4.23 -1.85
C ILE A 639 -21.10 4.95 -0.50
N VAL A 640 -21.40 6.26 -0.45
CA VAL A 640 -21.43 7.02 0.81
C VAL A 640 -22.51 6.46 1.73
N GLU A 641 -23.74 6.34 1.22
CA GLU A 641 -24.89 5.93 2.04
C GLU A 641 -24.77 4.49 2.53
N TYR A 642 -24.39 3.53 1.68
CA TYR A 642 -24.26 2.15 2.16
C TYR A 642 -23.14 1.97 3.19
N VAL A 643 -22.06 2.76 3.10
CA VAL A 643 -21.01 2.77 4.13
C VAL A 643 -21.48 3.50 5.40
N HIS A 644 -22.44 4.42 5.32
CA HIS A 644 -23.17 4.93 6.49
C HIS A 644 -24.00 3.83 7.15
N THR A 645 -24.89 3.15 6.41
CA THR A 645 -25.76 2.08 6.94
C THR A 645 -24.96 0.95 7.60
N MET A 646 -23.87 0.51 6.97
CA MET A 646 -22.96 -0.47 7.59
C MET A 646 -22.33 0.04 8.92
N ARG A 647 -22.12 1.36 9.07
CA ARG A 647 -21.56 1.95 10.29
C ARG A 647 -22.59 2.20 11.38
N GLU A 648 -23.88 2.28 11.05
CA GLU A 648 -24.97 2.16 12.03
C GLU A 648 -25.02 0.74 12.60
N ASP A 649 -25.00 -0.28 11.72
CA ASP A 649 -25.01 -1.68 12.15
C ASP A 649 -23.72 -2.09 12.90
N ARG A 650 -22.53 -1.57 12.53
CA ARG A 650 -21.25 -1.86 13.20
C ARG A 650 -20.21 -0.76 13.03
N MET A 651 -19.66 -0.26 14.14
CA MET A 651 -18.66 0.82 14.16
C MET A 651 -17.48 0.60 13.17
N ASN A 652 -17.03 1.69 12.53
CA ASN A 652 -15.81 1.75 11.73
C ASN A 652 -15.71 0.77 10.54
N MET A 653 -16.85 0.29 10.02
CA MET A 653 -16.92 -0.47 8.77
C MET A 653 -16.29 0.35 7.63
N ILE A 654 -15.34 -0.26 6.91
CA ILE A 654 -14.32 0.41 6.09
C ILE A 654 -13.50 1.40 6.94
N GLN A 655 -12.34 0.94 7.39
CA GLN A 655 -11.62 1.54 8.52
C GLN A 655 -10.69 2.70 8.12
N ASN A 656 -10.35 2.84 6.83
CA ASN A 656 -9.49 3.90 6.35
C ASN A 656 -9.81 4.30 4.91
N GLN A 657 -9.39 5.53 4.55
CA GLN A 657 -9.56 6.11 3.22
C GLN A 657 -8.97 5.24 2.10
N SER A 658 -7.86 4.54 2.32
CA SER A 658 -7.27 3.66 1.29
C SER A 658 -8.20 2.48 0.94
N GLN A 659 -8.88 1.90 1.94
CA GLN A 659 -9.92 0.87 1.74
C GLN A 659 -11.16 1.45 1.05
N TYR A 660 -11.54 2.70 1.36
CA TYR A 660 -12.67 3.39 0.74
C TYR A 660 -12.41 3.72 -0.74
N LYS A 661 -11.27 4.34 -1.06
CA LYS A 661 -10.80 4.56 -2.44
C LYS A 661 -10.63 3.26 -3.22
N PHE A 662 -10.20 2.18 -2.55
CA PHE A 662 -10.13 0.85 -3.17
C PHE A 662 -11.52 0.26 -3.46
N LEU A 663 -12.52 0.45 -2.59
CA LEU A 663 -13.91 0.01 -2.86
C LEU A 663 -14.43 0.58 -4.19
N TYR A 664 -14.25 1.89 -4.41
CA TYR A 664 -14.58 2.54 -5.69
C TYR A 664 -13.88 1.86 -6.88
N ARG A 665 -12.56 1.62 -6.77
CA ARG A 665 -11.74 1.01 -7.83
C ARG A 665 -12.14 -0.44 -8.13
N VAL A 666 -12.47 -1.25 -7.11
CA VAL A 666 -12.90 -2.65 -7.32
C VAL A 666 -14.34 -2.75 -7.80
N LEU A 667 -15.25 -1.87 -7.37
CA LEU A 667 -16.59 -1.75 -7.95
C LEU A 667 -16.52 -1.35 -9.43
N TYR A 668 -15.69 -0.36 -9.78
CA TYR A 668 -15.47 0.02 -11.18
C TYR A 668 -15.02 -1.18 -12.03
N GLU A 669 -13.99 -1.92 -11.62
CA GLU A 669 -13.54 -3.11 -12.36
C GLU A 669 -14.58 -4.26 -12.38
N SER A 670 -15.51 -4.30 -11.41
CA SER A 670 -16.58 -5.30 -11.34
C SER A 670 -17.69 -5.10 -12.37
N PHE A 671 -17.98 -3.85 -12.75
CA PHE A 671 -19.08 -3.53 -13.68
C PHE A 671 -18.66 -3.49 -15.15
N ARG A 672 -17.37 -3.60 -15.46
CA ARG A 672 -16.86 -3.54 -16.84
C ARG A 672 -17.01 -4.86 -17.62
N THR A 673 -17.36 -5.97 -16.95
CA THR A 673 -17.26 -7.33 -17.54
C THR A 673 -18.32 -8.28 -17.00
N GLY A 674 -18.80 -9.20 -17.84
CA GLY A 674 -19.65 -10.31 -17.41
C GLY A 674 -18.87 -11.44 -16.74
N SER A 675 -19.55 -12.58 -16.53
CA SER A 675 -18.88 -13.86 -16.21
C SER A 675 -18.63 -14.61 -17.51
N HIS A 676 -17.37 -14.96 -17.77
CA HIS A 676 -16.91 -15.66 -18.98
C HIS A 676 -16.45 -17.09 -18.64
N LEU A 677 -17.16 -17.72 -17.69
CA LEU A 677 -16.84 -19.00 -17.09
C LEU A 677 -17.61 -20.12 -17.79
N TRP A 678 -16.88 -21.00 -18.47
CA TRP A 678 -17.44 -22.09 -19.25
C TRP A 678 -17.17 -23.44 -18.58
N PRO A 679 -18.20 -24.26 -18.30
CA PRO A 679 -18.01 -25.68 -17.98
C PRO A 679 -17.23 -26.39 -19.09
N LYS A 680 -16.40 -27.37 -18.73
CA LYS A 680 -15.53 -28.15 -19.63
C LYS A 680 -16.18 -28.46 -20.99
N ASP A 681 -17.35 -29.09 -20.97
CA ASP A 681 -17.95 -29.66 -22.19
C ASP A 681 -18.60 -28.56 -23.07
N ASN A 682 -19.23 -27.57 -22.43
CA ASN A 682 -19.77 -26.38 -23.11
C ASN A 682 -18.66 -25.58 -23.84
N PHE A 683 -17.47 -25.46 -23.25
CA PHE A 683 -16.35 -24.74 -23.85
C PHE A 683 -15.91 -25.37 -25.19
N VAL A 684 -15.86 -26.71 -25.26
CA VAL A 684 -15.51 -27.43 -26.50
C VAL A 684 -16.55 -27.19 -27.60
N GLN A 685 -17.84 -27.19 -27.26
CA GLN A 685 -18.92 -26.90 -28.20
C GLN A 685 -18.83 -25.45 -28.74
N GLU A 686 -18.61 -24.47 -27.86
CA GLU A 686 -18.51 -23.07 -28.23
C GLU A 686 -17.32 -22.83 -29.18
N VAL A 687 -16.12 -23.26 -28.78
CA VAL A 687 -14.90 -23.13 -29.59
C VAL A 687 -15.06 -23.85 -30.94
N GLY A 688 -15.61 -25.08 -30.96
CA GLY A 688 -15.87 -25.80 -32.20
C GLY A 688 -16.82 -25.07 -33.15
N THR A 689 -17.85 -24.42 -32.61
CA THR A 689 -18.82 -23.64 -33.39
C THR A 689 -18.21 -22.34 -33.93
N GLU A 690 -17.30 -21.73 -33.18
CA GLU A 690 -16.60 -20.50 -33.57
C GLU A 690 -15.50 -20.73 -34.61
N MET A 691 -14.79 -21.87 -34.58
CA MET A 691 -13.77 -22.19 -35.60
C MET A 691 -14.36 -22.66 -36.94
N GLN A 692 -15.59 -23.19 -36.95
CA GLN A 692 -16.24 -23.71 -38.17
C GLN A 692 -17.00 -22.66 -38.99
N THR A 693 -17.18 -21.44 -38.47
CA THR A 693 -18.05 -20.43 -39.11
C THR A 693 -17.34 -19.09 -39.27
N ASP A 694 -17.30 -18.59 -40.51
CA ASP A 694 -16.71 -17.29 -40.85
C ASP A 694 -17.66 -16.14 -40.46
N LYS A 695 -17.95 -16.07 -39.16
CA LYS A 695 -18.86 -15.11 -38.53
C LYS A 695 -18.25 -13.71 -38.51
N ALA A 696 -19.06 -12.72 -38.87
CA ALA A 696 -18.76 -11.33 -38.57
C ALA A 696 -18.51 -11.13 -37.06
N VAL A 697 -17.62 -10.20 -36.70
CA VAL A 697 -17.09 -10.00 -35.33
C VAL A 697 -18.18 -9.80 -34.27
N ASN A 698 -19.34 -9.25 -34.63
CA ASN A 698 -20.48 -9.07 -33.73
C ASN A 698 -21.25 -10.37 -33.43
N LEU A 699 -21.20 -11.36 -34.32
CA LEU A 699 -21.86 -12.67 -34.21
C LEU A 699 -20.98 -13.73 -33.53
N SER A 700 -19.66 -13.52 -33.51
CA SER A 700 -18.69 -14.36 -32.80
C SER A 700 -18.63 -13.98 -31.33
N ASN A 701 -18.73 -14.96 -30.43
CA ASN A 701 -18.61 -14.69 -28.99
C ASN A 701 -17.15 -14.48 -28.59
N LEU A 702 -16.24 -15.36 -29.00
CA LEU A 702 -14.81 -15.26 -28.64
C LEU A 702 -14.14 -14.00 -29.22
N ARG A 703 -14.54 -13.52 -30.40
CA ARG A 703 -14.04 -12.25 -30.95
C ARG A 703 -14.64 -11.03 -30.23
N ARG A 704 -15.84 -11.15 -29.65
CA ARG A 704 -16.43 -10.11 -28.78
C ARG A 704 -15.68 -10.04 -27.45
N GLU A 705 -15.42 -11.19 -26.83
CA GLU A 705 -14.59 -11.29 -25.62
C GLU A 705 -13.20 -10.67 -25.82
N PHE A 706 -12.54 -10.95 -26.95
CA PHE A 706 -11.26 -10.32 -27.28
C PHE A 706 -11.37 -8.79 -27.43
N LYS A 707 -12.38 -8.29 -28.13
CA LYS A 707 -12.62 -6.84 -28.25
C LYS A 707 -12.90 -6.18 -26.90
N ASP A 708 -13.60 -6.88 -26.01
CA ASP A 708 -13.84 -6.40 -24.66
C ASP A 708 -12.52 -6.37 -23.87
N LEU A 709 -11.61 -7.35 -24.01
CA LEU A 709 -10.24 -7.31 -23.47
C LEU A 709 -9.44 -6.10 -23.99
N GLU A 710 -9.49 -5.80 -25.28
CA GLU A 710 -8.84 -4.60 -25.84
C GLU A 710 -9.33 -3.31 -25.17
N SER A 711 -10.62 -3.23 -24.81
CA SER A 711 -11.20 -2.08 -24.09
C SER A 711 -10.84 -2.02 -22.59
N LEU A 712 -10.32 -3.12 -22.04
CA LEU A 712 -9.91 -3.26 -20.63
C LEU A 712 -8.41 -3.08 -20.43
N LYS A 713 -7.62 -3.33 -21.47
CA LYS A 713 -6.16 -3.25 -21.53
C LYS A 713 -5.63 -1.97 -20.88
N LYS A 714 -4.78 -2.11 -19.85
CA LYS A 714 -4.14 -0.95 -19.21
C LYS A 714 -3.08 -0.35 -20.15
N THR A 715 -3.08 0.96 -20.29
CA THR A 715 -1.93 1.73 -20.77
C THR A 715 -1.05 2.12 -19.59
N PHE A 716 0.25 1.85 -19.67
CA PHE A 716 1.27 2.46 -18.81
C PHE A 716 1.87 3.65 -19.57
N ASP A 717 2.15 4.75 -18.87
CA ASP A 717 2.83 5.90 -19.47
C ASP A 717 4.36 5.81 -19.32
N GLU A 718 5.07 6.79 -19.88
CA GLU A 718 6.53 6.87 -19.78
C GLU A 718 7.03 6.98 -18.33
N THR A 719 6.25 7.60 -17.42
CA THR A 719 6.63 7.74 -16.01
C THR A 719 6.51 6.41 -15.24
N GLU A 720 5.59 5.53 -15.66
CA GLU A 720 5.50 4.16 -15.15
C GLU A 720 6.53 3.18 -15.77
N THR A 721 7.35 3.60 -16.74
CA THR A 721 8.28 2.73 -17.51
C THR A 721 9.71 3.28 -17.63
N GLN A 722 10.10 4.23 -16.77
CA GLN A 722 11.38 4.93 -16.80
C GLN A 722 12.60 4.00 -16.73
N ILE A 723 12.61 2.98 -15.86
CA ILE A 723 13.76 2.06 -15.78
C ILE A 723 13.88 1.26 -17.07
N GLY A 724 12.76 0.90 -17.70
CA GLY A 724 12.73 0.26 -19.02
C GLY A 724 13.35 1.12 -20.13
N LEU A 725 13.02 2.42 -20.15
CA LEU A 725 13.54 3.41 -21.10
C LEU A 725 15.04 3.69 -20.89
N GLN A 726 15.47 3.88 -19.63
CA GLN A 726 16.86 4.09 -19.25
C GLN A 726 17.77 2.89 -19.64
N ASN A 727 17.20 1.69 -19.67
CA ASN A 727 17.88 0.46 -20.07
C ASN A 727 17.51 0.01 -21.50
N SER A 728 17.18 0.96 -22.39
CA SER A 728 16.84 0.72 -23.81
C SER A 728 17.81 -0.21 -24.54
N TYR A 729 19.11 -0.09 -24.28
CA TYR A 729 20.16 -0.95 -24.84
C TYR A 729 20.09 -2.43 -24.40
N LEU A 730 19.28 -2.76 -23.40
CA LEU A 730 18.99 -4.14 -22.95
C LEU A 730 17.67 -4.67 -23.51
N ASN A 731 16.88 -3.86 -24.21
CA ASN A 731 15.58 -4.26 -24.76
C ASN A 731 15.71 -4.83 -26.18
N MET A 732 15.32 -6.09 -26.37
CA MET A 732 15.27 -6.74 -27.69
C MET A 732 14.11 -6.19 -28.55
N THR A 733 13.05 -5.74 -27.90
CA THR A 733 11.91 -5.06 -28.52
C THR A 733 11.66 -3.75 -27.76
N GLN A 734 11.98 -2.61 -28.38
CA GLN A 734 12.04 -1.30 -27.70
C GLN A 734 10.69 -0.83 -27.12
N ASN A 735 9.58 -1.16 -27.79
CA ASN A 735 8.25 -0.67 -27.42
C ASN A 735 7.50 -1.60 -26.44
N VAL A 736 8.14 -2.68 -25.94
CA VAL A 736 7.50 -3.67 -25.06
C VAL A 736 8.26 -3.70 -23.73
N LEU A 737 7.89 -2.78 -22.84
CA LEU A 737 8.59 -2.52 -21.58
C LEU A 737 7.81 -3.05 -20.37
N PRO A 738 8.50 -3.50 -19.31
CA PRO A 738 7.84 -3.81 -18.05
C PRO A 738 7.56 -2.49 -17.30
N ALA A 739 6.41 -2.38 -16.65
CA ALA A 739 6.17 -1.27 -15.72
C ALA A 739 7.13 -1.34 -14.53
N ASP A 740 7.63 -0.21 -14.06
CA ASP A 740 8.71 -0.15 -13.06
C ASP A 740 8.29 -0.74 -11.70
N ASN A 741 6.99 -0.73 -11.40
CA ASN A 741 6.37 -1.35 -10.23
C ASN A 741 5.94 -2.82 -10.43
N MET A 742 6.15 -3.40 -11.63
CA MET A 742 5.83 -4.80 -11.95
C MET A 742 6.99 -5.57 -12.58
N ARG A 743 8.11 -4.93 -12.93
CA ARG A 743 9.30 -5.59 -13.46
C ARG A 743 9.90 -6.59 -12.48
N THR A 744 10.55 -7.63 -13.01
CA THR A 744 11.48 -8.43 -12.19
C THR A 744 12.73 -7.60 -11.86
N ILE A 745 13.28 -7.81 -10.67
CA ILE A 745 14.47 -7.12 -10.17
C ILE A 745 15.60 -8.13 -10.05
N LEU A 746 16.78 -7.79 -10.59
CA LEU A 746 18.02 -8.52 -10.37
C LEU A 746 18.75 -7.92 -9.17
N SER A 747 19.15 -8.77 -8.23
CA SER A 747 19.80 -8.41 -6.96
C SER A 747 21.24 -8.87 -6.86
N SER A 748 21.62 -9.95 -7.55
CA SER A 748 23.01 -10.40 -7.58
C SER A 748 23.92 -9.39 -8.29
N PRO A 749 25.15 -9.16 -7.82
CA PRO A 749 26.07 -8.21 -8.44
C PRO A 749 26.60 -8.77 -9.78
N ALA A 750 26.80 -7.89 -10.76
CA ALA A 750 27.60 -8.17 -11.95
C ALA A 750 28.23 -6.88 -12.50
N THR A 751 29.48 -6.96 -12.93
CA THR A 751 30.28 -5.79 -13.34
C THR A 751 29.63 -5.08 -14.52
N GLY A 752 29.31 -3.78 -14.35
CA GLY A 752 28.66 -2.97 -15.39
C GLY A 752 27.19 -3.31 -15.66
N ARG A 753 26.51 -4.04 -14.76
CA ARG A 753 25.09 -4.43 -14.90
C ARG A 753 24.25 -3.93 -13.73
N GLY A 754 23.12 -3.29 -14.06
CA GLY A 754 22.13 -2.80 -13.08
C GLY A 754 21.18 -3.89 -12.57
N SER A 755 20.08 -3.48 -11.93
CA SER A 755 19.03 -4.37 -11.41
C SER A 755 17.94 -4.71 -12.44
N TYR A 756 18.15 -4.40 -13.72
CA TYR A 756 17.15 -4.50 -14.79
C TYR A 756 17.27 -5.80 -15.59
N TYR A 757 16.12 -6.43 -15.82
CA TYR A 757 15.88 -7.37 -16.91
C TYR A 757 14.47 -7.08 -17.44
N ASN A 758 14.25 -7.10 -18.75
CA ASN A 758 12.91 -6.91 -19.33
C ASN A 758 12.08 -8.21 -19.19
N ALA A 759 11.53 -8.39 -17.98
CA ALA A 759 10.65 -9.47 -17.58
C ALA A 759 9.65 -8.99 -16.53
N VAL A 760 8.52 -9.70 -16.42
CA VAL A 760 7.44 -9.47 -15.46
C VAL A 760 7.08 -10.82 -14.79
N PRO A 761 6.92 -10.88 -13.47
CA PRO A 761 6.43 -12.07 -12.78
C PRO A 761 4.90 -12.14 -12.85
N PHE A 762 4.38 -13.33 -13.08
CA PHE A 762 2.97 -13.70 -13.18
C PHE A 762 2.65 -14.82 -12.20
N SER A 763 1.41 -14.84 -11.72
CA SER A 763 0.90 -15.98 -10.97
C SER A 763 0.47 -17.08 -11.94
N SER A 764 0.64 -18.35 -11.53
CA SER A 764 -0.22 -19.38 -12.09
C SER A 764 -1.61 -19.29 -11.47
N PHE A 765 -2.56 -20.10 -11.94
CA PHE A 765 -3.88 -20.23 -11.30
C PHE A 765 -3.76 -20.65 -9.82
N THR A 766 -2.90 -21.63 -9.52
CA THR A 766 -2.69 -22.15 -8.15
C THR A 766 -1.71 -21.36 -7.28
N THR A 767 -0.74 -20.64 -7.88
CA THR A 767 0.45 -20.17 -7.14
C THR A 767 0.86 -18.74 -7.50
N LYS A 768 1.04 -17.87 -6.50
CA LYS A 768 1.39 -16.45 -6.72
C LYS A 768 2.83 -16.28 -7.21
N HIS A 769 3.02 -15.47 -8.26
CA HIS A 769 4.32 -15.02 -8.79
C HIS A 769 5.36 -16.13 -9.10
N CYS A 770 4.91 -17.32 -9.50
CA CYS A 770 5.77 -18.47 -9.80
C CYS A 770 6.20 -18.57 -11.29
N ILE A 771 5.58 -17.80 -12.20
CA ILE A 771 5.95 -17.72 -13.60
C ILE A 771 6.62 -16.36 -13.85
N ILE A 772 7.64 -16.31 -14.71
CA ILE A 772 8.29 -15.07 -15.14
C ILE A 772 8.32 -15.08 -16.67
N ALA A 773 7.63 -14.14 -17.30
CA ALA A 773 7.72 -13.95 -18.74
C ALA A 773 8.63 -12.77 -19.07
N GLY A 774 9.50 -12.93 -20.07
CA GLY A 774 10.46 -11.90 -20.47
C GLY A 774 11.00 -12.11 -21.87
N GLN A 775 11.71 -11.12 -22.37
CA GLN A 775 12.40 -11.23 -23.65
C GLN A 775 13.63 -12.14 -23.56
N TYR A 776 14.14 -12.56 -24.72
CA TYR A 776 15.49 -13.10 -24.83
C TYR A 776 16.57 -12.05 -24.49
N PRO A 777 17.73 -12.47 -23.95
CA PRO A 777 18.89 -11.59 -23.79
C PRO A 777 19.43 -11.07 -25.11
N VAL A 778 19.72 -9.77 -25.15
CA VAL A 778 20.51 -9.12 -26.22
C VAL A 778 22.00 -9.46 -26.08
N GLN A 779 22.83 -8.98 -27.02
CA GLN A 779 24.28 -9.20 -27.02
C GLN A 779 24.93 -8.91 -25.66
N GLY A 780 25.77 -9.83 -25.18
CA GLY A 780 26.43 -9.74 -23.88
C GLY A 780 25.53 -9.77 -22.63
N ALA A 781 24.19 -9.76 -22.76
CA ALA A 781 23.25 -9.78 -21.64
C ALA A 781 22.98 -11.20 -21.09
N GLY A 782 23.71 -12.22 -21.56
CA GLY A 782 23.64 -13.59 -21.06
C GLY A 782 23.81 -13.72 -19.54
N ILE A 783 24.71 -12.90 -18.97
CA ILE A 783 24.90 -12.83 -17.52
C ILE A 783 23.61 -12.42 -16.79
N ASP A 784 22.77 -11.57 -17.37
CA ASP A 784 21.53 -11.11 -16.75
C ASP A 784 20.43 -12.18 -16.77
N LEU A 785 20.48 -13.14 -17.72
CA LEU A 785 19.64 -14.35 -17.66
C LEU A 785 20.13 -15.32 -16.58
N ILE A 786 21.43 -15.48 -16.39
CA ILE A 786 21.97 -16.30 -15.29
C ILE A 786 21.57 -15.70 -13.94
N ARG A 787 21.69 -14.38 -13.77
CA ARG A 787 21.20 -13.64 -12.60
C ARG A 787 19.70 -13.83 -12.41
N LEU A 788 18.88 -13.69 -13.47
CA LEU A 788 17.43 -13.91 -13.42
C LEU A 788 17.08 -15.31 -12.89
N LEU A 789 17.75 -16.36 -13.38
CA LEU A 789 17.50 -17.75 -12.97
C LEU A 789 17.94 -18.04 -11.53
N VAL A 790 18.99 -17.36 -11.03
CA VAL A 790 19.52 -17.55 -9.68
C VAL A 790 18.76 -16.71 -8.65
N ASP A 791 18.57 -15.41 -8.90
CA ASP A 791 17.92 -14.45 -7.99
C ASP A 791 16.44 -14.75 -7.75
N GLN A 792 15.83 -15.51 -8.65
CA GLN A 792 14.41 -15.84 -8.60
C GLN A 792 14.14 -17.34 -8.32
N ASP A 793 15.16 -18.12 -7.97
CA ASP A 793 15.07 -19.56 -7.68
C ASP A 793 14.30 -20.33 -8.78
N CYS A 794 14.75 -20.21 -10.03
CA CYS A 794 14.07 -20.83 -11.17
C CYS A 794 14.50 -22.29 -11.38
N SER A 795 13.54 -23.22 -11.40
CA SER A 795 13.77 -24.63 -11.74
C SER A 795 13.68 -24.89 -13.24
N SER A 796 12.98 -24.01 -13.98
CA SER A 796 12.59 -24.25 -15.38
C SER A 796 12.78 -23.01 -16.25
N LEU A 797 13.17 -23.22 -17.51
CA LEU A 797 13.27 -22.21 -18.56
C LEU A 797 12.63 -22.75 -19.84
N VAL A 798 11.62 -22.07 -20.38
CA VAL A 798 11.00 -22.40 -21.68
C VAL A 798 11.39 -21.35 -22.71
N LEU A 799 11.94 -21.77 -23.83
CA LEU A 799 12.26 -20.94 -24.98
C LEU A 799 11.22 -21.22 -26.09
N THR A 800 10.48 -20.20 -26.49
CA THR A 800 9.40 -20.29 -27.49
C THR A 800 9.87 -20.28 -28.96
N HIS A 801 11.18 -20.41 -29.21
CA HIS A 801 11.84 -20.45 -30.53
C HIS A 801 13.06 -21.38 -30.45
N PRO A 802 13.54 -21.95 -31.58
CA PRO A 802 14.82 -22.65 -31.65
C PRO A 802 15.99 -21.78 -31.20
N LEU A 803 16.94 -22.35 -30.44
CA LEU A 803 18.16 -21.65 -30.02
C LEU A 803 19.00 -21.14 -31.21
N SER A 804 18.95 -21.84 -32.34
CA SER A 804 19.64 -21.46 -33.59
C SER A 804 19.04 -20.24 -34.30
N GLU A 805 17.80 -19.86 -34.00
CA GLU A 805 17.13 -18.70 -34.60
C GLU A 805 17.24 -17.43 -33.73
N ILE A 806 17.58 -17.59 -32.45
CA ILE A 806 17.62 -16.47 -31.50
C ILE A 806 19.02 -15.82 -31.55
N PRO A 807 19.13 -14.50 -31.85
CA PRO A 807 20.40 -13.79 -31.82
C PRO A 807 21.14 -13.93 -30.50
N HIS A 808 22.47 -14.07 -30.57
CA HIS A 808 23.38 -14.14 -29.41
C HIS A 808 23.13 -15.30 -28.42
N SER A 809 22.29 -16.29 -28.75
CA SER A 809 21.98 -17.43 -27.88
C SER A 809 23.21 -18.22 -27.41
N ALA A 810 24.22 -18.33 -28.26
CA ALA A 810 25.51 -18.95 -27.95
C ALA A 810 26.32 -18.19 -26.87
N GLU A 811 26.03 -16.90 -26.63
CA GLU A 811 26.67 -16.08 -25.60
C GLU A 811 26.01 -16.22 -24.22
N TRP A 812 24.81 -16.80 -24.13
CA TRP A 812 23.99 -16.71 -22.91
C TRP A 812 24.56 -17.47 -21.71
N PHE A 813 25.21 -18.60 -21.96
CA PHE A 813 25.67 -19.54 -20.94
C PHE A 813 27.16 -19.84 -21.08
N PRO A 814 28.05 -18.85 -20.83
CA PRO A 814 29.49 -19.07 -20.88
C PRO A 814 29.91 -20.06 -19.79
N LYS A 815 30.75 -21.04 -20.15
CA LYS A 815 31.22 -22.12 -19.25
C LYS A 815 31.78 -21.59 -17.92
N SER A 816 32.42 -20.43 -17.97
CA SER A 816 32.89 -19.67 -16.82
C SER A 816 32.63 -18.18 -17.02
N SER A 817 31.96 -17.56 -16.05
CA SER A 817 31.89 -16.10 -15.88
C SER A 817 32.58 -15.71 -14.57
N ILE A 818 32.75 -14.40 -14.34
CA ILE A 818 33.41 -13.89 -13.11
C ILE A 818 32.68 -14.35 -11.84
N ASN A 819 31.34 -14.50 -11.89
CA ASN A 819 30.52 -14.79 -10.71
C ASN A 819 29.89 -16.20 -10.71
N TYR A 820 29.75 -16.83 -11.87
CA TYR A 820 29.10 -18.15 -12.03
C TYR A 820 29.87 -19.11 -12.93
N ARG A 821 29.84 -20.40 -12.57
CA ARG A 821 30.22 -21.52 -13.44
C ARG A 821 28.95 -22.17 -14.00
N VAL A 822 28.97 -22.55 -15.27
CA VAL A 822 27.80 -23.11 -15.96
C VAL A 822 28.18 -24.39 -16.70
N GLU A 823 27.45 -25.48 -16.43
CA GLU A 823 27.54 -26.75 -17.16
C GLU A 823 26.23 -27.01 -17.91
N ILE A 824 26.29 -27.17 -19.23
CA ILE A 824 25.12 -27.53 -20.04
C ILE A 824 25.21 -29.03 -20.37
N SER A 825 24.18 -29.79 -20.00
CA SER A 825 24.04 -31.20 -20.37
C SER A 825 23.67 -31.35 -21.86
N PRO A 826 24.09 -32.42 -22.55
CA PRO A 826 23.70 -32.67 -23.94
C PRO A 826 22.18 -32.61 -24.17
N SER A 827 21.78 -32.15 -25.36
CA SER A 827 20.36 -31.97 -25.69
C SER A 827 19.66 -33.31 -25.93
N THR A 828 18.66 -33.61 -25.12
CA THR A 828 17.73 -34.73 -25.32
C THR A 828 16.54 -34.26 -26.15
N LYS A 829 16.18 -34.98 -27.21
CA LYS A 829 14.89 -34.79 -27.89
C LYS A 829 13.79 -35.41 -27.03
N LEU A 830 12.75 -34.64 -26.68
CA LEU A 830 11.56 -35.15 -26.01
C LEU A 830 10.46 -35.50 -27.02
N THR A 831 10.32 -34.68 -28.07
CA THR A 831 9.52 -34.96 -29.26
C THR A 831 10.32 -34.55 -30.52
N VAL A 832 9.69 -34.51 -31.70
CA VAL A 832 10.29 -33.91 -32.90
C VAL A 832 10.60 -32.42 -32.67
N ASP A 833 9.65 -31.72 -32.04
CA ASP A 833 9.61 -30.26 -31.94
C ASP A 833 10.00 -29.72 -30.54
N VAL A 834 10.18 -30.59 -29.55
CA VAL A 834 10.58 -30.22 -28.17
C VAL A 834 11.92 -30.85 -27.81
N ASN A 835 12.90 -30.00 -27.52
CA ASN A 835 14.21 -30.36 -26.97
C ASN A 835 14.21 -30.08 -25.45
N LYS A 836 14.92 -30.88 -24.65
CA LYS A 836 15.29 -30.56 -23.26
C LYS A 836 16.80 -30.62 -23.06
N GLN A 837 17.33 -29.63 -22.34
CA GLN A 837 18.69 -29.57 -21.81
C GLN A 837 18.62 -29.33 -20.30
N THR A 838 19.63 -29.78 -19.56
CA THR A 838 19.78 -29.46 -18.14
C THR A 838 20.99 -28.55 -17.97
N ILE A 839 20.73 -27.29 -17.63
CA ILE A 839 21.76 -26.32 -17.25
C ILE A 839 22.02 -26.51 -15.75
N LYS A 840 23.28 -26.62 -15.34
CA LYS A 840 23.69 -26.47 -13.94
C LYS A 840 24.36 -25.12 -13.78
N ILE A 841 23.97 -24.37 -12.74
CA ILE A 841 24.54 -23.07 -12.41
C ILE A 841 25.11 -23.18 -11.00
N LYS A 842 26.36 -22.75 -10.82
CA LYS A 842 27.02 -22.64 -9.52
C LYS A 842 27.59 -21.24 -9.34
N ASP A 843 27.10 -20.56 -8.32
CA ASP A 843 27.61 -19.29 -7.81
C ASP A 843 28.98 -19.54 -7.16
N GLN A 844 29.94 -18.62 -7.29
CA GLN A 844 31.26 -18.79 -6.66
C GLN A 844 31.23 -18.62 -5.13
N SER A 845 30.17 -18.04 -4.56
CA SER A 845 29.95 -17.91 -3.12
C SER A 845 29.22 -19.10 -2.48
N ASN A 846 28.65 -20.02 -3.28
CA ASN A 846 27.82 -21.12 -2.79
C ASN A 846 28.27 -22.45 -3.42
N ASP A 847 28.62 -23.43 -2.59
CA ASP A 847 29.17 -24.70 -3.10
C ASP A 847 28.13 -25.59 -3.81
N SER A 848 26.83 -25.31 -3.67
CA SER A 848 25.75 -26.09 -4.28
C SER A 848 25.52 -25.78 -5.77
N TRP A 849 25.22 -26.82 -6.55
CA TRP A 849 24.81 -26.71 -7.94
C TRP A 849 23.28 -26.59 -8.05
N ARG A 850 22.79 -25.44 -8.50
CA ARG A 850 21.39 -25.27 -8.95
C ARG A 850 21.22 -25.96 -10.31
N LYS A 851 20.04 -26.54 -10.57
CA LYS A 851 19.70 -27.19 -11.85
C LYS A 851 18.49 -26.49 -12.47
N VAL A 852 18.60 -26.11 -13.74
CA VAL A 852 17.53 -25.52 -14.53
C VAL A 852 17.21 -26.42 -15.72
N SER A 853 15.95 -26.83 -15.81
CA SER A 853 15.39 -27.57 -16.93
C SER A 853 15.07 -26.61 -18.07
N MET A 854 15.94 -26.56 -19.09
CA MET A 854 15.70 -25.75 -20.29
C MET A 854 14.95 -26.55 -21.36
N TYR A 855 13.78 -26.06 -21.75
CA TYR A 855 12.94 -26.56 -22.81
C TYR A 855 13.04 -25.65 -24.03
N GLU A 856 13.34 -26.21 -25.19
CA GLU A 856 13.42 -25.51 -26.47
C GLU A 856 12.25 -25.98 -27.36
N ILE A 857 11.29 -25.09 -27.62
CA ILE A 857 10.19 -25.31 -28.56
C ILE A 857 10.66 -24.87 -29.94
N LYS A 858 10.71 -25.81 -30.89
CA LYS A 858 11.25 -25.58 -32.23
C LYS A 858 10.20 -25.23 -33.28
N ALA A 859 8.98 -25.73 -33.11
CA ALA A 859 7.88 -25.47 -34.01
C ALA A 859 6.80 -24.64 -33.31
N TRP A 860 6.39 -23.55 -33.93
CA TRP A 860 5.27 -22.70 -33.52
C TRP A 860 4.33 -22.52 -34.72
N ASN A 861 3.87 -23.65 -35.24
CA ASN A 861 3.12 -23.82 -36.48
C ASN A 861 1.82 -24.61 -36.20
N GLU A 862 1.28 -25.33 -37.18
CA GLU A 862 0.08 -26.17 -37.04
C GLU A 862 0.18 -27.22 -35.92
N ASN A 863 1.38 -27.72 -35.59
CA ASN A 863 1.60 -28.66 -34.48
C ASN A 863 1.58 -28.00 -33.08
N LEU A 864 1.45 -26.66 -33.00
CA LEU A 864 1.53 -25.91 -31.73
C LEU A 864 0.65 -26.48 -30.59
N PRO A 865 -0.60 -26.95 -30.80
CA PRO A 865 -1.39 -27.52 -29.72
C PRO A 865 -0.69 -28.68 -29.01
N HIS A 866 -0.30 -29.72 -29.75
CA HIS A 866 0.40 -30.88 -29.18
C HIS A 866 1.74 -30.50 -28.54
N VAL A 867 2.51 -29.62 -29.21
CA VAL A 867 3.83 -29.16 -28.74
C VAL A 867 3.74 -28.36 -27.44
N LEU A 868 2.75 -27.47 -27.33
CA LEU A 868 2.53 -26.64 -26.15
C LEU A 868 1.98 -27.46 -24.98
N LEU A 869 0.98 -28.32 -25.22
CA LEU A 869 0.43 -29.23 -24.22
C LEU A 869 1.48 -30.20 -23.66
N TYR A 870 2.29 -30.81 -24.53
CA TYR A 870 3.40 -31.68 -24.11
C TYR A 870 4.43 -30.93 -23.25
N THR A 871 4.77 -29.69 -23.61
CA THR A 871 5.76 -28.88 -22.88
C THR A 871 5.22 -28.44 -21.52
N ILE A 872 3.96 -27.96 -21.46
CA ILE A 872 3.28 -27.61 -20.22
C ILE A 872 3.15 -28.84 -19.30
N GLY A 873 2.72 -29.99 -19.83
CA GLY A 873 2.64 -31.24 -19.09
C GLY A 873 4.00 -31.70 -18.56
N SER A 874 5.06 -31.57 -19.37
CA SER A 874 6.44 -31.89 -18.97
C SER A 874 6.94 -31.00 -17.83
N VAL A 875 6.79 -29.68 -17.94
CA VAL A 875 7.22 -28.71 -16.92
C VAL A 875 6.46 -28.94 -15.61
N ARG A 876 5.13 -29.08 -15.67
CA ARG A 876 4.28 -29.28 -14.49
C ARG A 876 4.59 -30.59 -13.78
N SER A 877 4.69 -31.71 -14.51
CA SER A 877 4.88 -33.04 -13.91
C SER A 877 6.31 -33.30 -13.43
N ARG A 878 7.34 -32.72 -14.07
CA ARG A 878 8.75 -33.07 -13.79
C ARG A 878 9.52 -32.04 -12.97
N ASP A 879 9.21 -30.75 -13.11
CA ASP A 879 10.02 -29.66 -12.56
C ASP A 879 9.29 -28.80 -11.50
N HIS A 880 8.03 -29.15 -11.20
CA HIS A 880 7.21 -28.71 -10.05
C HIS A 880 7.24 -27.19 -9.79
N VAL A 881 6.41 -26.44 -10.52
CA VAL A 881 6.41 -24.96 -10.46
C VAL A 881 5.77 -24.43 -9.18
N ASP A 882 6.58 -23.84 -8.30
CA ASP A 882 6.14 -23.17 -7.07
C ASP A 882 6.86 -21.83 -6.81
N GLN A 883 6.72 -21.24 -5.62
CA GLN A 883 7.34 -19.95 -5.28
C GLN A 883 8.87 -20.00 -5.16
N ASN A 884 9.45 -21.18 -4.93
CA ASN A 884 10.89 -21.46 -4.79
C ASN A 884 11.43 -22.31 -5.95
N ASN A 885 10.57 -22.66 -6.91
CA ASN A 885 10.87 -23.46 -8.10
C ASN A 885 10.21 -22.78 -9.30
N LYS A 886 10.64 -21.56 -9.64
CA LYS A 886 9.94 -20.72 -10.61
C LYS A 886 10.18 -21.17 -12.06
N LEU A 887 9.22 -20.85 -12.92
CA LEU A 887 9.25 -21.07 -14.36
C LEU A 887 9.54 -19.76 -15.09
N VAL A 888 10.63 -19.70 -15.87
CA VAL A 888 10.87 -18.61 -16.82
C VAL A 888 10.34 -19.02 -18.21
N VAL A 889 9.62 -18.14 -18.90
CA VAL A 889 9.16 -18.33 -20.29
C VAL A 889 9.67 -17.16 -21.13
N LEU A 890 10.50 -17.44 -22.14
CA LEU A 890 11.11 -16.40 -22.98
C LEU A 890 10.64 -16.45 -24.43
N SER A 891 10.45 -15.26 -24.99
CA SER A 891 10.13 -14.96 -26.39
C SER A 891 10.91 -13.72 -26.86
N ARG A 892 10.71 -13.26 -28.11
CA ARG A 892 11.45 -12.11 -28.67
C ARG A 892 11.10 -10.78 -27.99
N ASP A 893 9.87 -10.65 -27.53
CA ASP A 893 9.27 -9.46 -26.95
C ASP A 893 8.90 -9.66 -25.46
N GLY A 894 8.92 -10.90 -24.96
CA GLY A 894 8.42 -11.25 -23.64
C GLY A 894 6.90 -11.19 -23.50
N ALA A 895 6.18 -11.07 -24.62
CA ALA A 895 4.74 -10.89 -24.66
C ALA A 895 4.05 -11.95 -25.54
N SER A 896 4.06 -11.86 -26.87
CA SER A 896 3.26 -12.72 -27.79
C SER A 896 3.22 -14.20 -27.42
N ARG A 897 4.30 -14.96 -27.71
CA ARG A 897 4.37 -16.40 -27.44
C ARG A 897 4.43 -16.75 -25.96
N CYS A 898 4.86 -15.80 -25.11
CA CYS A 898 4.81 -15.97 -23.66
C CYS A 898 3.37 -15.97 -23.15
N GLY A 899 2.52 -15.11 -23.70
CA GLY A 899 1.11 -15.00 -23.38
C GLY A 899 0.35 -16.26 -23.77
N GLU A 900 0.55 -16.74 -25.00
CA GLU A 900 -0.02 -18.01 -25.46
C GLU A 900 0.33 -19.17 -24.51
N PHE A 901 1.59 -19.29 -24.10
CA PHE A 901 2.02 -20.29 -23.11
C PHE A 901 1.35 -20.08 -21.75
N CYS A 902 1.38 -18.86 -21.20
CA CYS A 902 0.89 -18.58 -19.84
C CYS A 902 -0.63 -18.73 -19.73
N ALA A 903 -1.38 -18.36 -20.77
CA ALA A 903 -2.84 -18.49 -20.77
C ALA A 903 -3.26 -19.97 -20.84
N VAL A 904 -2.68 -20.76 -21.75
CA VAL A 904 -2.95 -22.20 -21.87
C VAL A 904 -2.50 -22.93 -20.59
N TYR A 905 -1.36 -22.57 -20.00
CA TYR A 905 -0.88 -23.12 -18.73
C TYR A 905 -1.90 -22.89 -17.59
N ASN A 906 -2.44 -21.67 -17.47
CA ASN A 906 -3.42 -21.34 -16.44
C ASN A 906 -4.79 -21.96 -16.70
N ALA A 907 -5.24 -22.02 -17.95
CA ALA A 907 -6.49 -22.67 -18.33
C ALA A 907 -6.49 -24.16 -17.98
N ILE A 908 -5.38 -24.86 -18.22
CA ILE A 908 -5.22 -26.28 -17.85
C ILE A 908 -5.17 -26.46 -16.32
N GLN A 909 -4.54 -25.54 -15.57
CA GLN A 909 -4.61 -25.58 -14.11
C GLN A 909 -6.05 -25.36 -13.60
N GLN A 910 -6.81 -24.42 -14.19
CA GLN A 910 -8.19 -24.14 -13.83
C GLN A 910 -9.11 -25.35 -14.13
N LEU A 911 -9.03 -25.92 -15.33
CA LEU A 911 -9.79 -27.11 -15.72
C LEU A 911 -9.54 -28.29 -14.77
N GLN A 912 -8.27 -28.57 -14.45
CA GLN A 912 -7.94 -29.68 -13.56
C GLN A 912 -8.41 -29.45 -12.12
N GLN A 913 -8.44 -28.20 -11.64
CA GLN A 913 -8.89 -27.86 -10.29
C GLN A 913 -10.43 -27.80 -10.18
N ASP A 914 -11.10 -27.16 -11.13
CA ASP A 914 -12.52 -26.75 -11.02
C ASP A 914 -13.47 -27.35 -12.09
N GLN A 915 -12.94 -28.02 -13.14
CA GLN A 915 -13.70 -28.57 -14.28
C GLN A 915 -14.43 -27.52 -15.15
N GLU A 916 -13.95 -26.28 -15.10
CA GLU A 916 -14.42 -25.12 -15.84
C GLU A 916 -13.23 -24.23 -16.25
N VAL A 917 -13.43 -23.30 -17.17
CA VAL A 917 -12.38 -22.41 -17.69
C VAL A 917 -12.90 -21.00 -17.97
N ASP A 918 -12.09 -19.99 -17.70
CA ASP A 918 -12.38 -18.58 -18.00
C ASP A 918 -11.19 -17.92 -18.70
N MET A 919 -11.09 -18.17 -20.02
CA MET A 919 -10.00 -17.66 -20.87
C MET A 919 -9.91 -16.14 -20.82
N PHE A 920 -11.05 -15.45 -20.81
CA PHE A 920 -11.13 -14.00 -20.72
C PHE A 920 -10.48 -13.47 -19.43
N THR A 921 -10.82 -14.02 -18.27
CA THR A 921 -10.26 -13.59 -16.97
C THR A 921 -8.76 -13.90 -16.88
N ILE A 922 -8.33 -15.06 -17.38
CA ILE A 922 -6.91 -15.42 -17.47
C ILE A 922 -6.15 -14.39 -18.29
N VAL A 923 -6.63 -14.03 -19.49
CA VAL A 923 -5.94 -13.07 -20.37
C VAL A 923 -6.02 -11.64 -19.81
N ARG A 924 -7.14 -11.22 -19.20
CA ARG A 924 -7.25 -9.94 -18.49
C ARG A 924 -6.24 -9.83 -17.34
N GLN A 925 -6.02 -10.92 -16.59
CA GLN A 925 -4.98 -10.96 -15.53
C GLN A 925 -3.57 -10.80 -16.13
N LEU A 926 -3.25 -11.45 -17.26
CA LEU A 926 -1.96 -11.27 -17.95
C LEU A 926 -1.78 -9.82 -18.46
N GLN A 927 -2.75 -9.30 -19.20
CA GLN A 927 -2.73 -7.94 -19.77
C GLN A 927 -2.68 -6.85 -18.70
N SER A 928 -3.20 -7.10 -17.49
CA SER A 928 -3.10 -6.15 -16.37
C SER A 928 -1.66 -5.92 -15.87
N ARG A 929 -0.70 -6.78 -16.27
CA ARG A 929 0.72 -6.72 -15.86
C ARG A 929 1.70 -6.53 -17.01
N ARG A 930 1.37 -7.00 -18.22
CA ARG A 930 2.09 -6.71 -19.47
C ARG A 930 1.05 -6.62 -20.61
N PRO A 931 0.63 -5.41 -21.04
CA PRO A 931 -0.53 -5.22 -21.92
C PRO A 931 -0.45 -5.91 -23.28
N GLU A 932 0.74 -6.28 -23.72
CA GLU A 932 1.03 -6.90 -25.01
C GLU A 932 0.79 -8.42 -25.01
N MET A 933 0.56 -9.01 -23.84
CA MET A 933 0.19 -10.42 -23.68
C MET A 933 -1.11 -10.75 -24.40
N ILE A 934 -1.05 -11.62 -25.42
CA ILE A 934 -2.19 -12.01 -26.27
C ILE A 934 -2.86 -10.74 -26.82
N SER A 935 -2.17 -10.09 -27.77
CA SER A 935 -2.59 -8.83 -28.37
C SER A 935 -3.00 -8.95 -29.83
N ASP A 936 -2.92 -10.15 -30.40
CA ASP A 936 -3.63 -10.55 -31.62
C ASP A 936 -4.85 -11.43 -31.27
N VAL A 937 -6.01 -11.16 -31.89
CA VAL A 937 -7.21 -12.01 -31.77
C VAL A 937 -6.92 -13.45 -32.18
N ASN A 938 -5.97 -13.68 -33.09
CA ASN A 938 -5.56 -15.01 -33.50
C ASN A 938 -4.74 -15.74 -32.42
N GLU A 939 -4.02 -15.03 -31.54
CA GLU A 939 -3.41 -15.63 -30.33
C GLU A 939 -4.52 -16.10 -29.37
N TYR A 940 -5.53 -15.26 -29.13
CA TYR A 940 -6.66 -15.61 -28.25
C TYR A 940 -7.44 -16.83 -28.76
N LEU A 941 -7.80 -16.82 -30.04
CA LEU A 941 -8.52 -17.93 -30.68
C LEU A 941 -7.69 -19.22 -30.71
N ARG A 942 -6.37 -19.14 -30.92
CA ARG A 942 -5.48 -20.31 -30.78
C ARG A 942 -5.42 -20.82 -29.35
N CYS A 943 -5.31 -19.97 -28.33
CA CYS A 943 -5.36 -20.41 -26.94
C CYS A 943 -6.67 -21.16 -26.62
N CYS A 944 -7.82 -20.63 -27.06
CA CYS A 944 -9.11 -21.31 -26.88
C CYS A 944 -9.15 -22.66 -27.58
N GLN A 945 -8.65 -22.76 -28.82
CA GLN A 945 -8.57 -24.02 -29.57
C GLN A 945 -7.66 -25.06 -28.87
N ILE A 946 -6.47 -24.67 -28.43
CA ILE A 946 -5.51 -25.56 -27.74
C ILE A 946 -6.12 -26.10 -26.43
N VAL A 947 -6.87 -25.28 -25.71
CA VAL A 947 -7.57 -25.68 -24.47
C VAL A 947 -8.76 -26.61 -24.78
N ALA A 948 -9.51 -26.37 -25.86
CA ALA A 948 -10.58 -27.26 -26.30
C ALA A 948 -10.04 -28.63 -26.77
N ASP A 949 -8.88 -28.67 -27.43
CA ASP A 949 -8.25 -29.92 -27.85
C ASP A 949 -7.65 -30.70 -26.67
N TYR A 950 -7.11 -30.00 -25.66
CA TYR A 950 -6.74 -30.63 -24.39
C TYR A 950 -7.93 -31.35 -23.74
N ILE A 951 -9.10 -30.68 -23.67
CA ILE A 951 -10.32 -31.25 -23.08
C ILE A 951 -10.76 -32.52 -23.83
N LYS A 952 -10.68 -32.54 -25.17
CA LYS A 952 -10.99 -33.73 -25.99
C LYS A 952 -10.03 -34.88 -25.68
N SER A 953 -8.73 -34.61 -25.61
CA SER A 953 -7.72 -35.64 -25.33
C SER A 953 -7.95 -36.32 -23.97
N GLU A 954 -8.36 -35.59 -22.93
CA GLU A 954 -8.73 -36.16 -21.63
C GLU A 954 -10.02 -36.98 -21.65
N LEU A 955 -10.94 -36.72 -22.60
CA LEU A 955 -12.13 -37.55 -22.83
C LEU A 955 -11.76 -38.86 -23.53
N GLU A 956 -11.01 -38.80 -24.62
CA GLU A 956 -10.53 -39.97 -25.37
C GLU A 956 -9.69 -40.92 -24.48
N ASP A 957 -8.77 -40.36 -23.68
CA ASP A 957 -7.94 -41.10 -22.73
C ASP A 957 -8.78 -41.70 -21.57
N THR A 958 -9.96 -41.14 -21.30
CA THR A 958 -10.94 -41.70 -20.33
C THR A 958 -11.77 -42.82 -20.96
N GLU A 959 -12.25 -42.64 -22.19
CA GLU A 959 -13.03 -43.64 -22.94
C GLU A 959 -12.22 -44.91 -23.19
N CYS A 960 -10.96 -44.79 -23.62
CA CYS A 960 -10.02 -45.91 -23.74
C CYS A 960 -9.75 -46.62 -22.40
N ARG A 961 -9.79 -45.90 -21.27
CA ARG A 961 -9.66 -46.50 -19.93
C ARG A 961 -10.94 -47.15 -19.42
N SER A 962 -12.11 -46.79 -19.94
CA SER A 962 -13.37 -47.52 -19.70
C SER A 962 -13.47 -48.79 -20.54
N THR A 963 -13.19 -48.72 -21.85
CA THR A 963 -13.25 -49.92 -22.71
C THR A 963 -12.22 -50.97 -22.28
N MET A 964 -10.99 -50.58 -21.95
CA MET A 964 -10.01 -51.51 -21.35
C MET A 964 -10.44 -52.06 -19.98
N LYS A 965 -11.32 -51.39 -19.23
CA LYS A 965 -11.88 -51.97 -18.00
C LYS A 965 -12.98 -52.98 -18.31
N GLU A 966 -13.83 -52.72 -19.29
CA GLU A 966 -14.88 -53.65 -19.70
C GLU A 966 -14.29 -54.93 -20.32
N GLU A 967 -13.27 -54.81 -21.19
CA GLU A 967 -12.53 -55.96 -21.71
C GLU A 967 -11.87 -56.79 -20.58
N ASN A 968 -11.32 -56.15 -19.56
CA ASN A 968 -10.75 -56.86 -18.40
C ASN A 968 -11.81 -57.48 -17.46
N VAL A 969 -13.08 -57.06 -17.54
CA VAL A 969 -14.20 -57.74 -16.86
C VAL A 969 -14.61 -58.99 -17.66
N TYR A 970 -14.76 -58.88 -18.98
CA TYR A 970 -15.06 -60.04 -19.85
C TYR A 970 -13.92 -61.07 -19.94
N ALA A 971 -12.68 -60.68 -19.66
CA ALA A 971 -11.54 -61.60 -19.56
C ALA A 971 -11.47 -62.39 -18.23
N ASN A 972 -12.39 -62.15 -17.28
CA ASN A 972 -12.41 -62.80 -15.95
C ASN A 972 -13.76 -63.48 -15.63
N THR A 973 -14.50 -63.92 -16.65
CA THR A 973 -15.75 -64.72 -16.54
C THR A 973 -15.68 -65.99 -17.37
#